data_AF-A0A1G9VII3-F1
#
_entry.id   AF-A0A1G9VII3-F1
#
_cell.length_a   1.000
_cell.length_b   1.000
_cell.length_c   1.000
_cell.angle_alpha   90.00
_cell.angle_beta   90.00
_cell.angle_gamma   90.00
#
_symmetry.space_group_name_H-M   'P 1'
#
loop_
_entity.id
_entity.type
_entity.pdbx_description
1 polymer ?
#
loop_
_entity_poly.entity_id
_entity_poly.type
_entity_poly.pdbx_seq_one_letter_code
_entity_poly.pdbx_strand_id
1 'polypeptide(L)'
;MSTARSNAWHQVAKLRSDLLTGELPQHLFAADLYEVVMQRGEREMYEDPRQFFARTFVTHSIRELAGDVGERLAGRSSKAVRQLALNYGGGKTHTQITLYHLFSHPKALVDIPTAADLLEKFRGHVPKARVAALSFDKLDVKLGMEVRAPNGNTRRLLYAWNVLAYQLAGDQGLEVLHGQAFSEERDTPPSELVLSNLFQIPESEGLAVLILLDEVMMYARNWVGTNLLRQGQLRDFFQSLTQAAAKAKQCAVVASLLGNDPSVRDNIGKSIEVELMQIFNRQEEARIQPVAKEDIADVLRRQFFESESLTEEVRRKNTVTPLDGLAKIDQQTEQHKRREKARFEASYPFHPDLTEVFYTKWAQMENFQQTRGILRVFALALREAAVWEDTSLLIGPNVFLAAPNTGKLSEGLRELAEIASVHAARAGDAPQWSRLLERELGHARQAQELTVDLKNREVEQAVVTTFLHSQPIGQEARLRELILLMGHTYPIKINLYKGLRMWANTSWFLDDEKLGQKDAEGIPEVWRLGFKPNLTQMQADARRNRVSDQQVEAILTEQIESLQSLTKGVKALDIALSKLPRTPGDITDNPAFKFVILPPSAASEANKPSEVAKRFLETYTNLERPRVYKNSMLCVAPSASGLETVREAIRDMRAWEWVEQEVKNQGGDVYRRSQASTRFNEAKRRVPDAVKAAYCIVITFSEKNQIIAFQATPTDEQPLFEIIKADKSARIQETAIEPSALLPDGPYEIWGEGEPFKKVRDMVDAFFQYPRLPKVLQPEAVRNTIKLGCRRGIFVLRYRLPDGSMKTYWRAEIESIKWDEDSLVLMLPEKAELTELTPALLAPGALPDLWQGETITLGDLYTYFAGGKEVIDPPTDEQPYPDLTFVPKAAPDLIQQAVISAVRSGNLMISDEKIMLWKEEVPPGVLKDTTVINHRPDALPYETILPDALPEAWSGKSTNAKSIFDALMQKRGRLPWTQVQQVISSAKKNHQIQSSLTSGEWPCELVDAVKAQFELYLHNRPANGADEAPLQTIGTPTQKFATVTPEAIQDLADNMGELLEATAGYDLQFRLDMSFGEGQEIPTEVKDRVNNILKEFSNDIRVT
;
A
#
# COMPACT_ATOMS: atom_id res chain seq x y z
N MET A 1 -13.35 -44.06 -4.94
CA MET A 1 -13.24 -45.08 -3.87
C MET A 1 -14.11 -44.63 -2.71
N SER A 2 -15.05 -45.47 -2.28
CA SER A 2 -15.97 -45.23 -1.16
C SER A 2 -15.18 -44.84 0.10
N THR A 3 -15.22 -43.56 0.48
CA THR A 3 -14.68 -43.09 1.76
C THR A 3 -15.51 -43.70 2.88
N ALA A 4 -15.00 -44.77 3.49
CA ALA A 4 -15.50 -45.20 4.79
C ALA A 4 -15.55 -43.96 5.69
N ARG A 5 -16.71 -43.68 6.31
CA ARG A 5 -16.80 -42.62 7.32
C ARG A 5 -15.74 -42.91 8.39
N SER A 6 -14.69 -42.09 8.43
CA SER A 6 -13.69 -42.15 9.48
C SER A 6 -14.35 -41.64 10.77
N ASN A 7 -14.29 -42.46 11.82
CA ASN A 7 -14.88 -42.12 13.11
C ASN A 7 -14.00 -41.11 13.85
N ALA A 8 -14.63 -40.23 14.64
CA ALA A 8 -13.91 -39.30 15.51
C ALA A 8 -13.13 -40.06 16.60
N TRP A 9 -12.11 -39.43 17.17
CA TRP A 9 -11.22 -40.09 18.13
C TRP A 9 -12.00 -40.67 19.33
N HIS A 10 -13.00 -39.94 19.86
CA HIS A 10 -13.78 -40.37 21.03
C HIS A 10 -14.77 -41.51 20.74
N GLN A 11 -15.09 -41.76 19.46
CA GLN A 11 -15.91 -42.90 19.03
C GLN A 11 -15.10 -44.20 18.94
N VAL A 12 -13.77 -44.09 18.84
CA VAL A 12 -12.84 -45.22 18.72
C VAL A 12 -12.12 -45.46 20.04
N ALA A 13 -11.47 -44.43 20.58
CA ALA A 13 -10.72 -44.46 21.82
C ALA A 13 -11.66 -44.19 23.00
N LYS A 14 -12.08 -45.25 23.70
CA LYS A 14 -13.00 -45.13 24.83
C LYS A 14 -12.29 -44.54 26.04
N LEU A 15 -12.69 -43.33 26.43
CA LEU A 15 -12.26 -42.73 27.68
C LEU A 15 -12.77 -43.57 28.86
N ARG A 16 -11.95 -43.70 29.90
CA ARG A 16 -12.37 -44.38 31.12
C ARG A 16 -13.52 -43.63 31.78
N SER A 17 -14.44 -44.37 32.39
CA SER A 17 -15.62 -43.83 33.06
C SER A 17 -15.29 -42.85 34.17
N ASP A 18 -14.24 -43.10 34.95
CA ASP A 18 -13.83 -42.24 36.07
C ASP A 18 -13.36 -40.83 35.65
N LEU A 19 -12.92 -40.66 34.40
CA LEU A 19 -12.60 -39.34 33.83
C LEU A 19 -13.84 -38.58 33.35
N LEU A 20 -14.93 -39.28 33.05
CA LEU A 20 -16.17 -38.70 32.56
C LEU A 20 -17.11 -38.27 33.71
N THR A 21 -17.12 -39.01 34.82
CA THR A 21 -18.14 -38.86 35.88
C THR A 21 -17.69 -38.12 37.15
N GLY A 22 -16.40 -37.78 37.28
CA GLY A 22 -15.82 -37.30 38.54
C GLY A 22 -15.26 -35.88 38.52
N GLU A 23 -15.11 -35.29 39.72
CA GLU A 23 -14.08 -34.28 39.95
C GLU A 23 -12.71 -34.93 39.69
N LEU A 24 -11.77 -34.19 39.10
CA LEU A 24 -10.41 -34.66 38.82
C LEU A 24 -9.44 -34.06 39.86
N PRO A 25 -9.50 -34.46 41.15
CA PRO A 25 -8.63 -33.89 42.14
C PRO A 25 -7.18 -34.25 41.81
N GLN A 26 -6.28 -33.28 41.98
CA GLN A 26 -4.86 -33.40 41.58
C GLN A 26 -4.17 -34.63 42.18
N HIS A 27 -4.65 -35.10 43.33
CA HIS A 27 -4.09 -36.24 44.03
C HIS A 27 -4.29 -37.57 43.27
N LEU A 28 -5.29 -37.71 42.38
CA LEU A 28 -5.49 -38.94 41.57
C LEU A 28 -4.38 -39.19 40.55
N PHE A 29 -3.60 -38.17 40.21
CA PHE A 29 -2.46 -38.27 39.30
C PHE A 29 -1.12 -38.29 40.04
N ALA A 30 -1.16 -38.25 41.37
CA ALA A 30 0.00 -38.21 42.24
C ALA A 30 0.24 -39.57 42.87
N ALA A 31 1.17 -40.33 42.30
CA ALA A 31 1.74 -41.49 42.99
C ALA A 31 2.47 -41.04 44.27
N ASP A 32 2.29 -41.80 45.34
CA ASP A 32 2.88 -41.55 46.66
C ASP A 32 3.41 -42.88 47.20
N LEU A 33 4.74 -43.05 47.20
CA LEU A 33 5.38 -44.30 47.64
C LEU A 33 5.13 -44.56 49.13
N TYR A 34 5.02 -43.50 49.94
CA TYR A 34 4.80 -43.62 51.37
C TYR A 34 3.45 -44.29 51.66
N GLU A 35 2.37 -43.81 51.05
CA GLU A 35 1.04 -44.40 51.23
C GLU A 35 0.98 -45.86 50.74
N VAL A 36 1.68 -46.16 49.64
CA VAL A 36 1.79 -47.54 49.12
C VAL A 36 2.45 -48.48 50.13
N VAL A 37 3.46 -48.03 50.87
CA VAL A 37 4.13 -48.87 51.88
C VAL A 37 3.33 -48.96 53.18
N MET A 38 2.61 -47.88 53.55
CA MET A 38 1.76 -47.85 54.74
C MET A 38 0.52 -48.74 54.63
N GLN A 39 0.00 -48.98 53.41
CA GLN A 39 -1.15 -49.86 53.14
C GLN A 39 -2.38 -49.52 54.00
N ARG A 40 -2.77 -48.24 54.00
CA ARG A 40 -3.90 -47.73 54.79
C ARG A 40 -5.23 -47.76 54.02
N GLY A 41 -5.21 -48.06 52.73
CA GLY A 41 -6.35 -47.92 51.84
C GLY A 41 -6.61 -46.47 51.42
N GLU A 42 -5.70 -45.53 51.72
CA GLU A 42 -5.83 -44.14 51.29
C GLU A 42 -5.59 -43.99 49.78
N ARG A 43 -4.79 -44.89 49.19
CA ARG A 43 -4.36 -44.87 47.78
C ARG A 43 -4.53 -46.24 47.13
N GLU A 44 -5.74 -46.80 47.23
CA GLU A 44 -6.06 -48.15 46.73
C GLU A 44 -5.55 -48.43 45.31
N MET A 45 -5.66 -47.45 44.39
CA MET A 45 -5.19 -47.59 43.00
C MET A 45 -3.68 -47.80 42.82
N TYR A 46 -2.88 -47.42 43.82
CA TYR A 46 -1.43 -47.62 43.84
C TYR A 46 -1.02 -48.75 44.81
N GLU A 47 -1.83 -49.00 45.84
CA GLU A 47 -1.62 -50.06 46.84
C GLU A 47 -1.92 -51.45 46.29
N ASP A 48 -2.96 -51.61 45.46
CA ASP A 48 -3.28 -52.87 44.78
C ASP A 48 -2.47 -53.02 43.49
N PRO A 49 -1.62 -54.05 43.35
CA PRO A 49 -0.85 -54.27 42.13
C PRO A 49 -1.73 -54.41 40.88
N ARG A 50 -2.93 -54.98 40.97
CA ARG A 50 -3.84 -55.14 39.81
C ARG A 50 -4.29 -53.79 39.28
N GLN A 51 -4.72 -52.89 40.17
CA GLN A 51 -5.13 -51.54 39.79
C GLN A 51 -3.94 -50.69 39.31
N PHE A 52 -2.79 -50.83 39.97
CA PHE A 52 -1.58 -50.11 39.62
C PHE A 52 -1.08 -50.46 38.21
N PHE A 53 -0.92 -51.75 37.89
CA PHE A 53 -0.43 -52.20 36.59
C PHE A 53 -1.50 -52.10 35.47
N ALA A 54 -2.78 -51.93 35.81
CA ALA A 54 -3.80 -51.59 34.82
C ALA A 54 -3.64 -50.15 34.29
N ARG A 55 -3.11 -49.24 35.12
CA ARG A 55 -2.97 -47.80 34.82
C ARG A 55 -1.53 -47.38 34.53
N THR A 56 -0.55 -48.22 34.85
CA THR A 56 0.87 -47.94 34.67
C THR A 56 1.41 -48.62 33.41
N PHE A 57 1.97 -47.82 32.49
CA PHE A 57 2.75 -48.37 31.39
C PHE A 57 4.17 -48.70 31.85
N VAL A 58 4.54 -49.98 31.80
CA VAL A 58 5.89 -50.44 32.13
C VAL A 58 6.79 -50.25 30.92
N THR A 59 7.53 -49.14 30.90
CA THR A 59 8.44 -48.79 29.80
C THR A 59 9.57 -49.80 29.65
N HIS A 60 10.28 -49.75 28.51
CA HIS A 60 11.48 -50.56 28.34
C HIS A 60 12.53 -50.27 29.43
N SER A 61 12.77 -48.99 29.76
CA SER A 61 13.72 -48.59 30.80
C SER A 61 13.35 -49.13 32.19
N ILE A 62 12.06 -49.17 32.55
CA ILE A 62 11.59 -49.75 33.81
C ILE A 62 11.82 -51.27 33.82
N ARG A 63 11.55 -51.97 32.70
CA ARG A 63 11.85 -53.41 32.57
C ARG A 63 13.36 -53.70 32.66
N GLU A 64 14.20 -52.83 32.10
CA GLU A 64 15.66 -52.93 32.22
C GLU A 64 16.13 -52.77 33.66
N LEU A 65 15.71 -51.70 34.33
CA LEU A 65 16.02 -51.48 35.73
C LEU A 65 15.49 -52.59 36.66
N ALA A 66 14.26 -53.05 36.44
CA ALA A 66 13.68 -54.15 37.23
C ALA A 66 14.54 -55.41 37.10
N GLY A 67 14.94 -55.78 35.88
CA GLY A 67 15.85 -56.90 35.63
C GLY A 67 17.19 -56.75 36.34
N ASP A 68 17.82 -55.58 36.22
CA ASP A 68 19.08 -55.26 36.89
C ASP A 68 19.01 -55.39 38.41
N VAL A 69 17.95 -54.84 39.01
CA VAL A 69 17.70 -54.91 40.45
C VAL A 69 17.44 -56.36 40.85
N GLY A 70 16.65 -57.11 40.08
CA GLY A 70 16.37 -58.50 40.39
C GLY A 70 17.61 -59.40 40.26
N GLU A 71 18.50 -59.18 39.29
CA GLU A 71 19.79 -59.87 39.21
C GLU A 71 20.68 -59.55 40.43
N ARG A 72 20.63 -58.31 40.94
CA ARG A 72 21.31 -57.95 42.20
C ARG A 72 20.69 -58.66 43.41
N LEU A 73 19.37 -58.64 43.55
CA LEU A 73 18.66 -59.32 44.65
C LEU A 73 18.83 -60.85 44.58
N ALA A 74 19.04 -61.41 43.40
CA ALA A 74 19.38 -62.82 43.21
C ALA A 74 20.87 -63.15 43.51
N GLY A 75 21.70 -62.16 43.82
CA GLY A 75 23.13 -62.33 44.10
C GLY A 75 24.00 -62.58 42.86
N ARG A 76 23.50 -62.25 41.66
CA ARG A 76 24.15 -62.51 40.36
C ARG A 76 24.77 -61.26 39.73
N SER A 77 24.59 -60.09 40.35
CA SER A 77 25.12 -58.80 39.91
C SER A 77 25.92 -58.12 41.01
N SER A 78 27.01 -57.45 40.63
CA SER A 78 27.79 -56.58 41.52
C SER A 78 27.21 -55.18 41.68
N LYS A 79 26.22 -54.83 40.84
CA LYS A 79 25.67 -53.48 40.75
C LYS A 79 24.62 -53.22 41.84
N ALA A 80 24.98 -52.44 42.86
CA ALA A 80 24.21 -52.31 44.09
C ALA A 80 23.38 -51.03 44.21
N VAL A 81 23.69 -49.96 43.46
CA VAL A 81 23.15 -48.61 43.73
C VAL A 81 22.68 -47.89 42.46
N ARG A 82 21.40 -48.02 42.12
CA ARG A 82 20.79 -47.38 40.94
C ARG A 82 20.26 -45.99 41.24
N GLN A 83 20.57 -45.03 40.37
CA GLN A 83 20.06 -43.66 40.45
C GLN A 83 19.02 -43.39 39.36
N LEU A 84 17.89 -42.79 39.74
CA LEU A 84 16.84 -42.33 38.84
C LEU A 84 17.07 -40.85 38.45
N ALA A 85 17.03 -40.55 37.16
CA ALA A 85 17.07 -39.19 36.62
C ALA A 85 15.68 -38.71 36.18
N LEU A 86 15.42 -37.40 36.30
CA LEU A 86 14.19 -36.76 35.81
C LEU A 86 14.45 -36.06 34.47
N ASN A 87 13.69 -36.41 33.43
CA ASN A 87 13.69 -35.68 32.16
C ASN A 87 12.28 -35.18 31.79
N TYR A 88 11.30 -36.07 31.70
CA TYR A 88 9.95 -35.77 31.21
C TYR A 88 8.89 -35.72 32.31
N GLY A 89 9.33 -35.36 33.52
CA GLY A 89 8.48 -35.05 34.67
C GLY A 89 7.77 -36.24 35.33
N GLY A 90 7.90 -37.48 34.88
CA GLY A 90 7.17 -38.63 35.42
C GLY A 90 7.95 -39.93 35.38
N GLY A 91 7.62 -40.83 36.31
CA GLY A 91 8.10 -42.21 36.29
C GLY A 91 8.96 -42.64 37.47
N LYS A 92 9.58 -41.74 38.27
CA LYS A 92 10.43 -42.15 39.41
C LYS A 92 9.65 -42.92 40.48
N THR A 93 8.60 -42.29 41.03
CA THR A 93 7.74 -42.91 42.06
C THR A 93 7.01 -44.13 41.50
N HIS A 94 6.54 -44.08 40.24
CA HIS A 94 5.94 -45.26 39.58
C HIS A 94 6.96 -46.41 39.41
N THR A 95 8.22 -46.09 39.12
CA THR A 95 9.30 -47.09 39.06
C THR A 95 9.53 -47.71 40.43
N GLN A 96 9.63 -46.89 41.48
CA GLN A 96 9.81 -47.39 42.84
C GLN A 96 8.62 -48.23 43.33
N ILE A 97 7.38 -47.82 43.03
CA ILE A 97 6.17 -48.62 43.29
C ILE A 97 6.17 -49.93 42.49
N THR A 98 6.62 -49.90 41.23
CA THR A 98 6.79 -51.11 40.40
C THR A 98 7.75 -52.09 41.07
N LEU A 99 8.91 -51.61 41.54
CA LEU A 99 9.90 -52.43 42.23
C LEU A 99 9.38 -52.93 43.59
N TYR A 100 8.65 -52.09 44.32
CA TYR A 100 7.99 -52.46 45.58
C TYR A 100 7.04 -53.65 45.37
N HIS A 101 6.12 -53.55 44.41
CA HIS A 101 5.16 -54.63 44.11
C HIS A 101 5.86 -55.89 43.61
N LEU A 102 6.84 -55.73 42.70
CA LEU A 102 7.57 -56.83 42.09
C LEU A 102 8.33 -57.67 43.12
N PHE A 103 9.05 -57.04 44.06
CA PHE A 103 9.95 -57.75 44.96
C PHE A 103 9.34 -58.03 46.34
N SER A 104 8.32 -57.28 46.79
CA SER A 104 7.63 -57.55 48.07
C SER A 104 6.68 -58.76 47.95
N HIS A 105 5.89 -58.79 46.87
CA HIS A 105 4.81 -59.77 46.68
C HIS A 105 4.77 -60.33 45.25
N PRO A 106 5.86 -60.96 44.75
CA PRO A 106 5.96 -61.39 43.35
C PRO A 106 4.83 -62.33 42.90
N LYS A 107 4.27 -63.14 43.81
CA LYS A 107 3.14 -64.05 43.52
C LYS A 107 1.86 -63.32 43.16
N ALA A 108 1.64 -62.10 43.66
CA ALA A 108 0.45 -61.31 43.35
C ALA A 108 0.41 -60.82 41.90
N LEU A 109 1.55 -60.87 41.19
CA LEU A 109 1.68 -60.37 39.81
C LEU A 109 1.41 -61.42 38.74
N VAL A 110 1.37 -62.71 39.10
CA VAL A 110 1.28 -63.83 38.13
C VAL A 110 0.03 -63.75 37.27
N ASP A 111 -1.09 -63.31 37.84
CA ASP A 111 -2.38 -63.19 37.15
C ASP A 111 -2.61 -61.82 36.49
N ILE A 112 -1.58 -60.96 36.44
CA ILE A 112 -1.70 -59.60 35.91
C ILE A 112 -1.08 -59.56 34.51
N PRO A 113 -1.89 -59.50 33.42
CA PRO A 113 -1.36 -59.56 32.06
C PRO A 113 -0.33 -58.47 31.74
N THR A 114 -0.53 -57.27 32.29
CA THR A 114 0.38 -56.13 32.07
C THR A 114 1.70 -56.24 32.85
N ALA A 115 1.79 -57.14 33.82
CA ALA A 115 3.04 -57.45 34.54
C ALA A 115 3.77 -58.68 33.94
N ALA A 116 3.17 -59.38 32.97
CA ALA A 116 3.75 -60.59 32.39
C ALA A 116 5.15 -60.36 31.82
N ASP A 117 5.36 -59.28 31.06
CA ASP A 117 6.66 -58.89 30.51
C ASP A 117 7.74 -58.68 31.59
N LEU A 118 7.36 -58.19 32.77
CA LEU A 118 8.28 -58.05 33.90
C LEU A 118 8.68 -59.42 34.44
N LEU A 119 7.72 -60.34 34.58
CA LEU A 119 7.94 -61.69 35.10
C LEU A 119 8.72 -62.59 34.14
N GLU A 120 8.52 -62.41 32.82
CA GLU A 120 9.22 -63.15 31.78
C GLU A 120 10.74 -62.97 31.88
N LYS A 121 11.19 -61.76 32.23
CA LYS A 121 12.60 -61.43 32.43
C LYS A 121 13.27 -62.31 33.50
N PHE A 122 12.49 -62.77 34.48
CA PHE A 122 12.96 -63.65 35.55
C PHE A 122 12.66 -65.13 35.31
N ARG A 123 12.11 -65.49 34.13
CA ARG A 123 11.63 -66.85 33.82
C ARG A 123 10.73 -67.40 34.94
N GLY A 124 9.86 -66.54 35.48
CA GLY A 124 8.94 -66.87 36.57
C GLY A 124 9.54 -66.96 37.97
N HIS A 125 10.86 -66.76 38.14
CA HIS A 125 11.54 -66.86 39.44
C HIS A 125 12.05 -65.50 39.92
N VAL A 126 11.12 -64.65 40.36
CA VAL A 126 11.44 -63.33 40.91
C VAL A 126 11.97 -63.48 42.34
N PRO A 127 13.14 -62.92 42.70
CA PRO A 127 13.64 -62.96 44.07
C PRO A 127 12.70 -62.18 45.00
N LYS A 128 12.41 -62.72 46.18
CA LYS A 128 11.63 -61.99 47.19
C LYS A 128 12.56 -61.13 48.05
N ALA A 129 12.18 -59.88 48.28
CA ALA A 129 12.96 -58.95 49.09
C ALA A 129 12.13 -58.35 50.24
N ARG A 130 12.80 -58.01 51.33
CA ARG A 130 12.32 -57.06 52.33
C ARG A 130 12.58 -55.66 51.78
N VAL A 131 11.49 -54.92 51.51
CA VAL A 131 11.58 -53.59 50.89
C VAL A 131 11.42 -52.52 51.96
N ALA A 132 12.39 -51.61 52.06
CA ALA A 132 12.31 -50.40 52.86
C ALA A 132 12.24 -49.17 51.94
N ALA A 133 11.18 -48.37 52.08
CA ALA A 133 10.96 -47.15 51.33
C ALA A 133 11.11 -45.92 52.22
N LEU A 134 12.16 -45.14 51.97
CA LEU A 134 12.42 -43.86 52.63
C LEU A 134 11.89 -42.73 51.75
N SER A 135 10.65 -42.32 52.00
CA SER A 135 10.03 -41.16 51.36
C SER A 135 10.38 -39.90 52.15
N PHE A 136 11.46 -39.23 51.76
CA PHE A 136 12.03 -38.12 52.53
C PHE A 136 11.13 -36.88 52.53
N ASP A 137 10.27 -36.72 51.54
CA ASP A 137 9.26 -35.65 51.50
C ASP A 137 8.23 -35.73 52.63
N LYS A 138 8.05 -36.91 53.24
CA LYS A 138 7.15 -37.15 54.38
C LYS A 138 7.86 -37.13 55.73
N LEU A 139 9.19 -37.13 55.74
CA LEU A 139 9.98 -37.14 56.95
C LEU A 139 10.11 -35.72 57.50
N ASP A 140 9.35 -35.37 58.53
CA ASP A 140 9.47 -34.06 59.15
C ASP A 140 10.71 -33.98 60.06
N VAL A 141 11.46 -32.88 59.95
CA VAL A 141 12.73 -32.69 60.68
C VAL A 141 12.58 -32.51 62.19
N LYS A 142 11.35 -32.35 62.71
CA LYS A 142 11.03 -32.21 64.13
C LYS A 142 10.11 -33.32 64.65
N LEU A 143 9.09 -33.67 63.88
CA LEU A 143 8.03 -34.61 64.26
C LEU A 143 8.27 -36.03 63.73
N GLY A 144 9.26 -36.22 62.86
CA GLY A 144 9.51 -37.48 62.19
C GLY A 144 8.39 -37.90 61.25
N MET A 145 8.33 -39.19 60.94
CA MET A 145 7.27 -39.81 60.17
C MET A 145 6.75 -41.07 60.87
N GLU A 146 5.49 -41.41 60.61
CA GLU A 146 4.96 -42.71 61.01
C GLU A 146 5.43 -43.78 60.02
N VAL A 147 5.84 -44.93 60.52
CA VAL A 147 6.51 -45.99 59.74
C VAL A 147 5.88 -47.32 60.07
N ARG A 148 5.70 -48.17 59.06
CA ARG A 148 5.17 -49.52 59.20
C ARG A 148 6.30 -50.56 59.19
N ALA A 149 6.32 -51.43 60.20
CA ALA A 149 7.23 -52.56 60.30
C ALA A 149 6.71 -53.77 59.48
N PRO A 150 7.55 -54.79 59.23
CA PRO A 150 7.17 -56.01 58.49
C PRO A 150 6.02 -56.81 59.11
N ASN A 151 5.87 -56.73 60.43
CA ASN A 151 4.76 -57.35 61.17
C ASN A 151 3.47 -56.52 61.14
N GLY A 152 3.48 -55.35 60.49
CA GLY A 152 2.34 -54.44 60.37
C GLY A 152 2.23 -53.39 61.47
N ASN A 153 3.03 -53.47 62.54
CA ASN A 153 3.03 -52.46 63.60
C ASN A 153 3.50 -51.11 63.06
N THR A 154 2.98 -50.02 63.61
CA THR A 154 3.43 -48.67 63.26
C THR A 154 4.14 -47.98 64.42
N ARG A 155 5.14 -47.16 64.09
CA ARG A 155 5.88 -46.33 65.05
C ARG A 155 6.28 -45.01 64.38
N ARG A 156 6.26 -43.92 65.15
CA ARG A 156 6.76 -42.62 64.69
C ARG A 156 8.25 -42.51 64.98
N LEU A 157 9.03 -42.19 63.95
CA LEU A 157 10.49 -42.13 63.99
C LEU A 157 11.02 -40.86 63.33
N LEU A 158 12.02 -40.23 63.93
CA LEU A 158 12.59 -38.94 63.56
C LEU A 158 13.71 -39.04 62.53
N TYR A 159 14.59 -40.05 62.64
CA TYR A 159 15.79 -40.13 61.80
C TYR A 159 15.69 -41.19 60.71
N ALA A 160 16.14 -40.88 59.50
CA ALA A 160 16.03 -41.75 58.32
C ALA A 160 16.64 -43.15 58.51
N TRP A 161 17.73 -43.29 59.25
CA TRP A 161 18.32 -44.60 59.56
C TRP A 161 17.46 -45.42 60.54
N ASN A 162 16.76 -44.78 61.49
CA ASN A 162 15.81 -45.47 62.37
C ASN A 162 14.59 -45.93 61.57
N VAL A 163 14.08 -45.08 60.67
CA VAL A 163 13.01 -45.44 59.72
C VAL A 163 13.41 -46.67 58.91
N LEU A 164 14.63 -46.67 58.34
CA LEU A 164 15.16 -47.79 57.57
C LEU A 164 15.19 -49.08 58.40
N ALA A 165 15.75 -49.01 59.61
CA ALA A 165 15.88 -50.18 60.47
C ALA A 165 14.53 -50.76 60.90
N TYR A 166 13.58 -49.90 61.24
CA TYR A 166 12.23 -50.33 61.62
C TYR A 166 11.46 -50.95 60.45
N GLN A 167 11.60 -50.42 59.22
CA GLN A 167 11.00 -51.05 58.04
C GLN A 167 11.64 -52.40 57.68
N LEU A 168 12.94 -52.57 57.92
CA LEU A 168 13.62 -53.83 57.61
C LEU A 168 13.34 -54.92 58.66
N ALA A 169 13.31 -54.58 59.95
CA ALA A 169 13.28 -55.58 61.03
C ALA A 169 12.45 -55.18 62.29
N GLY A 170 11.65 -54.11 62.24
CA GLY A 170 10.88 -53.65 63.40
C GLY A 170 11.76 -53.25 64.58
N ASP A 171 11.35 -53.60 65.80
CA ASP A 171 12.10 -53.25 67.01
C ASP A 171 13.50 -53.92 67.06
N GLN A 172 13.65 -55.13 66.51
CA GLN A 172 14.95 -55.80 66.39
C GLN A 172 15.93 -54.99 65.51
N GLY A 173 15.41 -54.33 64.47
CA GLY A 173 16.22 -53.44 63.63
C GLY A 173 16.74 -52.23 64.42
N LEU A 174 15.89 -51.64 65.26
CA LEU A 174 16.31 -50.54 66.13
C LEU A 174 17.36 -51.03 67.14
N GLU A 175 17.19 -52.20 67.76
CA GLU A 175 18.19 -52.79 68.66
C GLU A 175 19.57 -52.93 68.01
N VAL A 176 19.65 -53.31 66.73
CA VAL A 176 20.93 -53.37 65.98
C VAL A 176 21.59 -52.01 65.85
N LEU A 177 20.82 -50.93 65.67
CA LEU A 177 21.37 -49.57 65.59
C LEU A 177 21.94 -49.09 66.93
N HIS A 178 21.35 -49.54 68.03
CA HIS A 178 21.64 -49.09 69.39
C HIS A 178 22.66 -49.97 70.13
N GLY A 179 22.75 -51.26 69.78
CA GLY A 179 23.58 -52.24 70.47
C GLY A 179 23.02 -52.73 71.81
N GLN A 180 21.87 -52.21 72.26
CA GLN A 180 21.12 -52.61 73.46
C GLN A 180 19.60 -52.34 73.25
N ALA A 181 18.74 -52.97 74.05
CA ALA A 181 17.30 -52.70 74.07
C ALA A 181 17.02 -51.32 74.69
N PHE A 182 16.93 -50.27 73.87
CA PHE A 182 16.66 -48.89 74.31
C PHE A 182 15.40 -48.32 73.66
N SER A 183 14.70 -47.45 74.39
CA SER A 183 13.45 -46.81 73.94
C SER A 183 13.65 -45.54 73.11
N GLU A 184 14.82 -44.90 73.21
CA GLU A 184 15.15 -43.64 72.52
C GLU A 184 15.81 -43.88 71.17
N GLU A 185 15.54 -42.99 70.20
CA GLU A 185 16.03 -43.08 68.83
C GLU A 185 17.52 -42.71 68.68
N ARG A 186 18.22 -43.38 67.77
CA ARG A 186 19.63 -43.05 67.46
C ARG A 186 19.65 -41.73 66.71
N ASP A 187 20.41 -40.75 67.19
CA ASP A 187 20.52 -39.39 66.61
C ASP A 187 21.80 -39.18 65.76
N THR A 188 22.65 -40.20 65.67
CA THR A 188 23.87 -40.20 64.85
C THR A 188 23.81 -41.27 63.76
N PRO A 189 24.37 -41.01 62.56
CA PRO A 189 24.34 -41.99 61.47
C PRO A 189 25.06 -43.29 61.87
N PRO A 190 24.51 -44.47 61.53
CA PRO A 190 25.18 -45.75 61.76
C PRO A 190 26.37 -45.93 60.82
N SER A 191 27.39 -46.67 61.26
CA SER A 191 28.52 -47.05 60.41
C SER A 191 28.12 -48.13 59.39
N GLU A 192 28.96 -48.31 58.35
CA GLU A 192 28.81 -49.39 57.36
C GLU A 192 28.62 -50.78 58.00
N LEU A 193 29.33 -51.07 59.09
CA LEU A 193 29.27 -52.37 59.76
C LEU A 193 27.90 -52.59 60.42
N VAL A 194 27.35 -51.55 61.06
CA VAL A 194 26.03 -51.61 61.70
C VAL A 194 24.94 -51.80 60.65
N LEU A 195 25.01 -51.08 59.53
CA LEU A 195 24.07 -51.27 58.41
C LEU A 195 24.20 -52.66 57.77
N SER A 196 25.42 -53.18 57.65
CA SER A 196 25.66 -54.55 57.16
C SER A 196 25.01 -55.59 58.08
N ASN A 197 25.13 -55.44 59.40
CA ASN A 197 24.48 -56.32 60.37
C ASN A 197 22.95 -56.22 60.30
N LEU A 198 22.41 -55.02 60.08
CA LEU A 198 20.97 -54.82 59.87
C LEU A 198 20.47 -55.57 58.63
N PHE A 199 21.23 -55.57 57.54
CA PHE A 199 20.85 -56.27 56.30
C PHE A 199 20.89 -57.80 56.43
N GLN A 200 21.69 -58.33 57.37
CA GLN A 200 21.75 -59.77 57.64
C GLN A 200 20.45 -60.33 58.24
N ILE A 201 19.61 -59.50 58.88
CA ILE A 201 18.34 -59.97 59.47
C ILE A 201 17.40 -60.50 58.37
N PRO A 202 17.00 -59.71 57.34
CA PRO A 202 16.25 -60.26 56.20
C PRO A 202 16.96 -61.41 55.48
N GLU A 203 18.29 -61.36 55.32
CA GLU A 203 19.05 -62.44 54.68
C GLU A 203 18.93 -63.76 55.44
N SER A 204 18.91 -63.72 56.77
CA SER A 204 18.70 -64.91 57.62
C SER A 204 17.31 -65.52 57.49
N GLU A 205 16.33 -64.72 57.05
CA GLU A 205 14.97 -65.17 56.72
C GLU A 205 14.84 -65.66 55.26
N GLY A 206 15.94 -65.68 54.50
CA GLY A 206 15.97 -66.03 53.08
C GLY A 206 15.43 -64.95 52.15
N LEU A 207 15.42 -63.69 52.60
CA LEU A 207 14.96 -62.53 51.83
C LEU A 207 16.15 -61.65 51.41
N ALA A 208 16.11 -61.15 50.18
CA ALA A 208 17.00 -60.07 49.76
C ALA A 208 16.59 -58.72 50.41
N VAL A 209 17.40 -57.69 50.28
CA VAL A 209 17.11 -56.34 50.80
C VAL A 209 17.00 -55.34 49.65
N LEU A 210 15.88 -54.63 49.56
CA LEU A 210 15.69 -53.54 48.61
C LEU A 210 15.40 -52.24 49.36
N ILE A 211 16.17 -51.21 49.06
CA ILE A 211 16.03 -49.89 49.68
C ILE A 211 15.64 -48.88 48.60
N LEU A 212 14.49 -48.26 48.76
CA LEU A 212 13.96 -47.24 47.86
C LEU A 212 14.08 -45.88 48.54
N LEU A 213 14.80 -44.94 47.93
CA LEU A 213 14.97 -43.58 48.46
C LEU A 213 14.20 -42.62 47.56
N ASP A 214 13.15 -41.96 48.06
CA ASP A 214 12.36 -41.00 47.30
C ASP A 214 12.52 -39.57 47.84
N GLU A 215 12.61 -38.60 46.92
CA GLU A 215 12.65 -37.14 47.18
C GLU A 215 13.59 -36.66 48.30
N VAL A 216 14.87 -37.08 48.26
CA VAL A 216 15.86 -36.82 49.34
C VAL A 216 16.09 -35.32 49.63
N MET A 217 16.11 -34.47 48.60
CA MET A 217 16.66 -33.12 48.69
C MET A 217 15.89 -32.17 49.62
N MET A 218 14.55 -32.26 49.65
CA MET A 218 13.74 -31.35 50.45
C MET A 218 14.00 -31.56 51.95
N TYR A 219 13.98 -32.81 52.41
CA TYR A 219 14.37 -33.16 53.78
C TYR A 219 15.80 -32.75 54.08
N ALA A 220 16.74 -33.13 53.20
CA ALA A 220 18.16 -32.88 53.40
C ALA A 220 18.44 -31.39 53.61
N ARG A 221 17.90 -30.52 52.74
CA ARG A 221 18.06 -29.06 52.85
C ARG A 221 17.42 -28.51 54.11
N ASN A 222 16.21 -28.94 54.45
CA ASN A 222 15.52 -28.47 55.66
C ASN A 222 16.23 -28.92 56.95
N TRP A 223 16.73 -30.16 56.96
CA TRP A 223 17.44 -30.72 58.11
C TRP A 223 18.79 -30.05 58.31
N VAL A 224 19.58 -29.84 57.24
CA VAL A 224 20.85 -29.09 57.30
C VAL A 224 20.62 -27.62 57.65
N GLY A 225 19.53 -27.01 57.16
CA GLY A 225 19.17 -25.62 57.48
C GLY A 225 18.93 -25.38 58.97
N THR A 226 18.58 -26.41 59.75
CA THR A 226 18.47 -26.28 61.22
C THR A 226 19.81 -26.30 61.95
N ASN A 227 20.82 -26.99 61.41
CA ASN A 227 22.18 -27.05 61.95
C ASN A 227 23.15 -27.54 60.87
N LEU A 228 24.12 -26.70 60.47
CA LEU A 228 25.07 -27.00 59.40
C LEU A 228 25.92 -28.26 59.66
N LEU A 229 26.14 -28.66 60.93
CA LEU A 229 26.84 -29.91 61.27
C LEU A 229 26.10 -31.16 60.77
N ARG A 230 24.78 -31.07 60.56
CA ARG A 230 23.95 -32.17 60.03
C ARG A 230 24.28 -32.51 58.58
N GLN A 231 24.93 -31.62 57.82
CA GLN A 231 25.39 -31.91 56.46
C GLN A 231 26.40 -33.06 56.48
N GLY A 232 27.36 -33.03 57.42
CA GLY A 232 28.30 -34.13 57.63
C GLY A 232 27.59 -35.44 58.00
N GLN A 233 26.60 -35.38 58.90
CA GLN A 233 25.83 -36.57 59.29
C GLN A 233 25.04 -37.18 58.12
N LEU A 234 24.45 -36.35 57.26
CA LEU A 234 23.74 -36.79 56.06
C LEU A 234 24.69 -37.46 55.08
N ARG A 235 25.83 -36.82 54.80
CA ARG A 235 26.90 -37.35 53.95
C ARG A 235 27.38 -38.71 54.47
N ASP A 236 27.65 -38.80 55.77
CA ASP A 236 28.17 -40.02 56.41
C ASP A 236 27.14 -41.16 56.38
N PHE A 237 25.84 -40.86 56.52
CA PHE A 237 24.76 -41.84 56.38
C PHE A 237 24.70 -42.41 54.96
N PHE A 238 24.60 -41.57 53.92
CA PHE A 238 24.51 -42.06 52.53
C PHE A 238 25.79 -42.77 52.09
N GLN A 239 26.97 -42.31 52.56
CA GLN A 239 28.22 -43.00 52.32
C GLN A 239 28.22 -44.40 52.96
N SER A 240 27.84 -44.51 54.23
CA SER A 240 27.78 -45.81 54.93
C SER A 240 26.72 -46.74 54.31
N LEU A 241 25.57 -46.20 53.91
CA LEU A 241 24.49 -46.93 53.25
C LEU A 241 24.92 -47.54 51.92
N THR A 242 25.52 -46.73 51.05
CA THR A 242 25.98 -47.20 49.73
C THR A 242 27.12 -48.22 49.84
N GLN A 243 28.02 -48.05 50.80
CA GLN A 243 29.09 -49.03 51.09
C GLN A 243 28.54 -50.36 51.63
N ALA A 244 27.62 -50.30 52.61
CA ALA A 244 26.97 -51.49 53.16
C ALA A 244 26.18 -52.26 52.08
N ALA A 245 25.45 -51.52 51.23
CA ALA A 245 24.70 -52.11 50.12
C ALA A 245 25.61 -52.78 49.08
N ALA A 246 26.78 -52.18 48.78
CA ALA A 246 27.77 -52.78 47.87
C ALA A 246 28.33 -54.10 48.41
N LYS A 247 28.58 -54.19 49.72
CA LYS A 247 29.13 -55.37 50.40
C LYS A 247 28.11 -56.50 50.59
N ALA A 248 26.85 -56.18 50.88
CA ALA A 248 25.79 -57.16 51.03
C ALA A 248 25.41 -57.78 49.67
N LYS A 249 25.58 -59.10 49.51
CA LYS A 249 25.46 -59.78 48.21
C LYS A 249 24.07 -59.65 47.57
N GLN A 250 23.03 -59.60 48.40
CA GLN A 250 21.62 -59.54 47.97
C GLN A 250 20.95 -58.24 48.41
N CYS A 251 21.67 -57.11 48.34
CA CYS A 251 21.13 -55.78 48.66
C CYS A 251 21.18 -54.85 47.44
N ALA A 252 20.06 -54.16 47.17
CA ALA A 252 19.97 -53.14 46.14
C ALA A 252 19.40 -51.82 46.70
N VAL A 253 19.96 -50.70 46.28
CA VAL A 253 19.50 -49.34 46.60
C VAL A 253 19.05 -48.67 45.30
N VAL A 254 17.85 -48.10 45.28
CA VAL A 254 17.31 -47.34 44.14
C VAL A 254 16.91 -45.96 44.62
N ALA A 255 17.61 -44.93 44.15
CA ALA A 255 17.50 -43.57 44.68
C ALA A 255 16.99 -42.54 43.66
N SER A 256 15.99 -41.77 44.08
CA SER A 256 15.55 -40.51 43.50
C SER A 256 16.17 -39.37 44.30
N LEU A 257 17.34 -38.88 43.86
CA LEU A 257 18.09 -37.86 44.59
C LEU A 257 17.66 -36.44 44.23
N LEU A 258 17.39 -36.15 42.96
CA LEU A 258 17.08 -34.78 42.52
C LEU A 258 15.64 -34.41 42.87
N GLY A 259 15.49 -33.36 43.68
CA GLY A 259 14.20 -32.71 43.91
C GLY A 259 13.79 -31.82 42.73
N ASN A 260 12.49 -31.80 42.43
CA ASN A 260 11.93 -30.96 41.37
C ASN A 260 11.65 -29.52 41.83
N ASP A 261 11.82 -29.21 43.12
CA ASP A 261 11.48 -27.92 43.70
C ASP A 261 12.65 -26.91 43.61
N PRO A 262 12.48 -25.78 42.88
CA PRO A 262 13.47 -24.70 42.82
C PRO A 262 13.82 -24.10 44.20
N SER A 263 12.90 -24.16 45.17
CA SER A 263 13.11 -23.64 46.53
C SER A 263 14.26 -24.31 47.28
N VAL A 264 14.62 -25.53 46.83
CA VAL A 264 15.67 -26.36 47.41
C VAL A 264 17.03 -26.12 46.74
N ARG A 265 17.13 -25.19 45.77
CA ARG A 265 18.38 -24.90 45.01
C ARG A 265 19.14 -23.66 45.50
N ASP A 266 18.98 -23.29 46.76
CA ASP A 266 19.84 -22.30 47.41
C ASP A 266 21.29 -22.82 47.55
N ASN A 267 22.20 -22.00 48.10
CA ASN A 267 23.61 -22.38 48.22
C ASN A 267 23.80 -23.66 49.05
N ILE A 268 22.96 -23.86 50.09
CA ILE A 268 22.99 -25.07 50.93
C ILE A 268 22.55 -26.28 50.11
N GLY A 269 21.41 -26.17 49.43
CA GLY A 269 20.89 -27.23 48.58
C GLY A 269 21.85 -27.63 47.46
N LYS A 270 22.48 -26.67 46.77
CA LYS A 270 23.52 -26.96 45.77
C LYS A 270 24.71 -27.70 46.36
N SER A 271 25.15 -27.33 47.56
CA SER A 271 26.25 -28.01 48.25
C SER A 271 25.89 -29.46 48.58
N ILE A 272 24.69 -29.69 49.11
CA ILE A 272 24.18 -31.04 49.44
C ILE A 272 24.05 -31.87 48.16
N GLU A 273 23.50 -31.30 47.09
CA GLU A 273 23.34 -31.97 45.80
C GLU A 273 24.69 -32.46 45.26
N VAL A 274 25.72 -31.60 45.27
CA VAL A 274 27.07 -31.97 44.83
C VAL A 274 27.65 -33.11 45.67
N GLU A 275 27.52 -33.07 47.00
CA GLU A 275 28.03 -34.13 47.89
C GLU A 275 27.31 -35.46 47.67
N LEU A 276 25.98 -35.45 47.60
CA LEU A 276 25.20 -36.66 47.33
C LEU A 276 25.53 -37.22 45.94
N MET A 277 25.65 -36.36 44.93
CA MET A 277 26.06 -36.79 43.59
C MET A 277 27.44 -37.43 43.59
N GLN A 278 28.41 -36.90 44.35
CA GLN A 278 29.72 -37.53 44.49
C GLN A 278 29.64 -38.91 45.15
N ILE A 279 28.83 -39.09 46.20
CA ILE A 279 28.67 -40.38 46.87
C ILE A 279 28.10 -41.44 45.92
N PHE A 280 27.02 -41.11 45.20
CA PHE A 280 26.34 -42.05 44.32
C PHE A 280 27.10 -42.30 43.01
N ASN A 281 27.78 -41.28 42.45
CA ASN A 281 28.59 -41.44 41.23
C ASN A 281 29.85 -42.30 41.45
N ARG A 282 30.35 -42.45 42.70
CA ARG A 282 31.50 -43.34 43.00
C ARG A 282 31.27 -44.81 42.63
N GLN A 283 30.01 -45.22 42.44
CA GLN A 283 29.68 -46.58 42.01
C GLN A 283 29.76 -46.75 40.47
N GLU A 284 30.07 -45.68 39.72
CA GLU A 284 30.20 -45.67 38.24
C GLU A 284 28.95 -46.19 37.48
N GLU A 285 27.77 -46.13 38.10
CA GLU A 285 26.54 -46.62 37.49
C GLU A 285 25.83 -45.53 36.67
N ALA A 286 25.36 -45.89 35.47
CA ALA A 286 24.60 -44.99 34.63
C ALA A 286 23.26 -44.63 35.27
N ARG A 287 22.87 -43.35 35.18
CA ARG A 287 21.54 -42.90 35.61
C ARG A 287 20.48 -43.44 34.68
N ILE A 288 19.38 -43.92 35.26
CA ILE A 288 18.27 -44.48 34.50
C ILE A 288 17.18 -43.42 34.36
N GLN A 289 16.70 -43.27 33.13
CA GLN A 289 15.55 -42.44 32.78
C GLN A 289 14.33 -43.35 32.66
N PRO A 290 13.37 -43.30 33.60
CA PRO A 290 12.24 -44.22 33.62
C PRO A 290 11.33 -44.13 32.39
N VAL A 291 11.17 -42.94 31.82
CA VAL A 291 10.27 -42.67 30.69
C VAL A 291 11.07 -41.97 29.61
N ALA A 292 11.16 -42.59 28.43
CA ALA A 292 11.74 -41.98 27.25
C ALA A 292 10.69 -41.19 26.46
N LYS A 293 11.14 -40.43 25.45
CA LYS A 293 10.23 -39.62 24.60
C LYS A 293 9.23 -40.51 23.85
N GLU A 294 9.66 -41.70 23.45
CA GLU A 294 8.87 -42.66 22.68
C GLU A 294 7.77 -43.31 23.52
N ASP A 295 7.94 -43.37 24.84
CA ASP A 295 6.99 -44.00 25.77
C ASP A 295 5.79 -43.10 26.11
N ILE A 296 5.87 -41.79 25.83
CA ILE A 296 4.91 -40.78 26.29
C ILE A 296 3.48 -41.12 25.87
N ALA A 297 3.28 -41.46 24.59
CA ALA A 297 1.94 -41.75 24.08
C ALA A 297 1.35 -43.02 24.73
N ASP A 298 2.17 -44.03 25.02
CA ASP A 298 1.73 -45.23 25.74
C ASP A 298 1.35 -44.92 27.19
N VAL A 299 2.11 -44.06 27.87
CA VAL A 299 1.78 -43.58 29.23
C VAL A 299 0.42 -42.85 29.23
N LEU A 300 0.22 -41.89 28.32
CA LEU A 300 -1.05 -41.16 28.22
C LEU A 300 -2.20 -42.10 27.84
N ARG A 301 -1.96 -43.06 26.93
CA ARG A 301 -2.97 -44.06 26.54
C ARG A 301 -3.45 -44.89 27.72
N ARG A 302 -2.52 -45.43 28.53
CA ARG A 302 -2.86 -46.22 29.73
C ARG A 302 -3.55 -45.39 30.80
N GLN A 303 -3.20 -44.11 30.90
CA GLN A 303 -3.79 -43.22 31.88
C GLN A 303 -5.24 -42.85 31.55
N PHE A 304 -5.57 -42.62 30.27
CA PHE A 304 -6.85 -42.02 29.89
C PHE A 304 -7.87 -42.95 29.23
N PHE A 305 -7.43 -44.05 28.61
CA PHE A 305 -8.30 -44.88 27.78
C PHE A 305 -8.39 -46.32 28.26
N GLU A 306 -9.50 -46.97 27.92
CA GLU A 306 -9.65 -48.42 28.06
C GLU A 306 -8.72 -49.13 27.06
N SER A 307 -7.81 -49.97 27.56
CA SER A 307 -6.77 -50.61 26.73
C SER A 307 -7.34 -51.48 25.60
N GLU A 308 -8.54 -52.04 25.79
CA GLU A 308 -9.26 -52.86 24.82
C GLU A 308 -9.75 -52.05 23.60
N SER A 309 -9.94 -50.73 23.76
CA SER A 309 -10.40 -49.86 22.68
C SER A 309 -9.29 -49.46 21.69
N LEU A 310 -8.02 -49.67 22.05
CA LEU A 310 -6.85 -49.16 21.33
C LEU A 310 -5.89 -50.30 20.91
N THR A 311 -6.44 -51.39 20.37
CA THR A 311 -5.63 -52.48 19.82
C THR A 311 -4.75 -52.00 18.66
N GLU A 312 -3.69 -52.75 18.36
CA GLU A 312 -2.76 -52.38 17.28
C GLU A 312 -3.46 -52.24 15.92
N GLU A 313 -4.41 -53.12 15.61
CA GLU A 313 -5.21 -53.05 14.38
C GLU A 313 -6.07 -51.76 14.32
N VAL A 314 -6.71 -51.40 15.43
CA VAL A 314 -7.50 -50.17 15.53
C VAL A 314 -6.61 -48.94 15.32
N ARG A 315 -5.42 -48.90 15.94
CA ARG A 315 -4.47 -47.80 15.74
C ARG A 315 -4.02 -47.68 14.29
N ARG A 316 -3.61 -48.79 13.66
CA ARG A 316 -3.18 -48.83 12.26
C ARG A 316 -4.26 -48.37 11.29
N LYS A 317 -5.53 -48.72 11.54
CA LYS A 317 -6.65 -48.34 10.68
C LYS A 317 -6.97 -46.85 10.76
N ASN A 318 -6.94 -46.26 11.96
CA ASN A 318 -7.40 -44.89 12.19
C ASN A 318 -6.33 -43.80 11.98
N THR A 319 -5.08 -44.16 11.70
CA THR A 319 -4.00 -43.21 11.39
C THR A 319 -3.84 -42.91 9.89
N VAL A 320 -4.42 -43.73 9.01
CA VAL A 320 -4.27 -43.60 7.56
C VAL A 320 -4.84 -42.27 7.05
N THR A 321 -6.11 -41.97 7.36
CA THR A 321 -6.77 -40.75 6.88
C THR A 321 -6.10 -39.46 7.38
N PRO A 322 -5.79 -39.32 8.69
CA PRO A 322 -5.05 -38.16 9.19
C PRO A 322 -3.69 -37.95 8.49
N LEU A 323 -2.91 -39.02 8.32
CA LEU A 323 -1.60 -38.94 7.68
C LEU A 323 -1.70 -38.57 6.20
N ASP A 324 -2.67 -39.14 5.48
CA ASP A 324 -2.91 -38.80 4.07
C ASP A 324 -3.32 -37.33 3.89
N GLY A 325 -4.07 -36.76 4.84
CA GLY A 325 -4.40 -35.33 4.84
C GLY A 325 -3.18 -34.44 5.00
N LEU A 326 -2.31 -34.78 5.96
CA LEU A 326 -1.08 -34.04 6.19
C LEU A 326 -0.11 -34.14 5.00
N ALA A 327 0.08 -35.35 4.47
CA ALA A 327 0.91 -35.60 3.30
C ALA A 327 0.52 -34.79 2.05
N LYS A 328 -0.77 -34.46 1.90
CA LYS A 328 -1.24 -33.62 0.78
C LYS A 328 -0.80 -32.16 0.86
N ILE A 329 -0.49 -31.67 2.04
CA ILE A 329 -0.17 -30.26 2.28
C ILE A 329 1.28 -30.02 2.74
N ASP A 330 1.98 -31.07 3.21
CA ASP A 330 3.40 -31.05 3.57
C ASP A 330 4.20 -32.08 2.74
N GLN A 331 5.04 -31.56 1.83
CA GLN A 331 5.83 -32.40 0.91
C GLN A 331 6.83 -33.30 1.65
N GLN A 332 7.39 -32.85 2.77
CA GLN A 332 8.34 -33.65 3.56
C GLN A 332 7.65 -34.85 4.22
N THR A 333 6.42 -34.69 4.69
CA THR A 333 5.61 -35.80 5.20
C THR A 333 5.33 -36.83 4.11
N GLU A 334 4.99 -36.40 2.89
CA GLU A 334 4.79 -37.33 1.76
C GLU A 334 6.10 -38.08 1.39
N GLN A 335 7.24 -37.39 1.38
CA GLN A 335 8.55 -38.01 1.12
C GLN A 335 8.93 -39.06 2.19
N HIS A 336 8.55 -38.83 3.45
CA HIS A 336 8.88 -39.70 4.59
C HIS A 336 7.68 -40.47 5.13
N LYS A 337 6.65 -40.69 4.31
CA LYS A 337 5.35 -41.23 4.73
C LYS A 337 5.42 -42.53 5.52
N ARG A 338 6.34 -43.43 5.19
CA ARG A 338 6.54 -44.70 5.93
C ARG A 338 7.00 -44.46 7.37
N ARG A 339 7.90 -43.50 7.59
CA ARG A 339 8.40 -43.13 8.93
C ARG A 339 7.31 -42.42 9.72
N GLU A 340 6.61 -41.47 9.10
CA GLU A 340 5.51 -40.75 9.75
C GLU A 340 4.35 -41.68 10.09
N LYS A 341 4.03 -42.67 9.24
CA LYS A 341 3.04 -43.71 9.56
C LYS A 341 3.36 -44.44 10.87
N ALA A 342 4.60 -44.89 11.05
CA ALA A 342 5.01 -45.54 12.30
C ALA A 342 4.88 -44.60 13.51
N ARG A 343 5.22 -43.32 13.35
CA ARG A 343 5.10 -42.29 14.39
C ARG A 343 3.63 -42.03 14.78
N PHE A 344 2.74 -41.94 13.80
CA PHE A 344 1.29 -41.79 14.03
C PHE A 344 0.68 -43.05 14.68
N GLU A 345 1.05 -44.26 14.23
CA GLU A 345 0.58 -45.53 14.83
C GLU A 345 1.01 -45.69 16.29
N ALA A 346 2.24 -45.29 16.61
CA ALA A 346 2.75 -45.29 17.98
C ALA A 346 2.04 -44.25 18.86
N SER A 347 1.67 -43.08 18.30
CA SER A 347 1.09 -41.98 19.07
C SER A 347 -0.44 -42.03 19.21
N TYR A 348 -1.15 -42.68 18.27
CA TYR A 348 -2.62 -42.74 18.25
C TYR A 348 -3.21 -43.15 19.62
N PRO A 349 -4.24 -42.46 20.14
CA PRO A 349 -5.08 -41.45 19.47
C PRO A 349 -4.51 -40.02 19.45
N PHE A 350 -3.33 -39.78 20.01
CA PHE A 350 -2.71 -38.47 20.06
C PHE A 350 -2.00 -38.11 18.76
N HIS A 351 -2.01 -36.81 18.41
CA HIS A 351 -1.16 -36.29 17.37
C HIS A 351 0.30 -36.27 17.85
N PRO A 352 1.27 -36.84 17.10
CA PRO A 352 2.63 -36.99 17.58
C PRO A 352 3.30 -35.64 17.88
N ASP A 353 3.15 -34.65 16.99
CA ASP A 353 3.70 -33.30 17.21
C ASP A 353 3.08 -32.56 18.41
N LEU A 354 1.84 -32.90 18.80
CA LEU A 354 1.23 -32.28 19.98
C LEU A 354 1.94 -32.76 21.24
N THR A 355 2.11 -34.07 21.37
CA THR A 355 2.85 -34.65 22.49
C THR A 355 4.28 -34.13 22.55
N GLU A 356 4.91 -33.96 21.39
CA GLU A 356 6.26 -33.42 21.31
C GLU A 356 6.37 -32.00 21.88
N VAL A 357 5.45 -31.10 21.55
CA VAL A 357 5.46 -29.70 22.05
C VAL A 357 5.32 -29.64 23.57
N PHE A 358 4.41 -30.43 24.14
CA PHE A 358 4.20 -30.49 25.59
C PHE A 358 5.45 -30.95 26.35
N TYR A 359 6.14 -31.97 25.83
CA TYR A 359 7.26 -32.61 26.53
C TYR A 359 8.64 -32.04 26.17
N THR A 360 8.75 -31.27 25.08
CA THR A 360 10.00 -30.58 24.72
C THR A 360 10.00 -29.13 25.18
N LYS A 361 8.91 -28.39 25.00
CA LYS A 361 8.82 -26.96 25.32
C LYS A 361 8.20 -26.75 26.69
N TRP A 362 6.97 -27.19 26.91
CA TRP A 362 6.25 -26.87 28.14
C TRP A 362 6.83 -27.56 29.37
N ALA A 363 7.39 -28.76 29.24
CA ALA A 363 8.12 -29.44 30.31
C ALA A 363 9.33 -28.65 30.84
N GLN A 364 9.73 -27.55 30.20
CA GLN A 364 10.76 -26.65 30.71
C GLN A 364 10.24 -25.65 31.75
N MET A 365 8.91 -25.44 31.85
CA MET A 365 8.32 -24.51 32.82
C MET A 365 8.22 -25.14 34.21
N GLU A 366 8.71 -24.45 35.25
CA GLU A 366 8.73 -24.95 36.64
C GLU A 366 7.36 -25.43 37.16
N ASN A 367 6.27 -24.72 36.87
CA ASN A 367 4.92 -25.11 37.31
C ASN A 367 4.29 -26.20 36.43
N PHE A 368 4.84 -26.43 35.24
CA PHE A 368 4.43 -27.48 34.32
C PHE A 368 5.26 -28.76 34.45
N GLN A 369 6.45 -28.67 35.09
CA GLN A 369 7.38 -29.77 35.36
C GLN A 369 6.83 -30.84 36.30
N GLN A 370 5.75 -30.57 37.02
CA GLN A 370 4.99 -31.62 37.67
C GLN A 370 4.16 -32.31 36.58
N THR A 371 4.47 -33.57 36.19
CA THR A 371 3.66 -34.34 35.21
C THR A 371 2.15 -34.34 35.49
N ARG A 372 1.80 -34.10 36.75
CA ARG A 372 0.44 -33.85 37.24
C ARG A 372 -0.28 -32.73 36.47
N GLY A 373 0.43 -31.66 36.10
CA GLY A 373 -0.11 -30.54 35.30
C GLY A 373 -0.49 -30.95 33.88
N ILE A 374 0.40 -31.66 33.17
CA ILE A 374 0.12 -32.18 31.83
C ILE A 374 -1.07 -33.15 31.85
N LEU A 375 -1.05 -34.11 32.78
CA LEU A 375 -2.11 -35.12 32.87
C LEU A 375 -3.47 -34.49 33.19
N ARG A 376 -3.50 -33.50 34.09
CA ARG A 376 -4.71 -32.75 34.40
C ARG A 376 -5.21 -31.95 33.21
N VAL A 377 -4.33 -31.22 32.51
CA VAL A 377 -4.67 -30.43 31.32
C VAL A 377 -5.28 -31.32 30.23
N PHE A 378 -4.66 -32.47 29.93
CA PHE A 378 -5.23 -33.43 28.98
C PHE A 378 -6.54 -34.03 29.48
N ALA A 379 -6.67 -34.37 30.76
CA ALA A 379 -7.92 -34.90 31.30
C ALA A 379 -9.08 -33.90 31.15
N LEU A 380 -8.86 -32.61 31.47
CA LEU A 380 -9.84 -31.54 31.29
C LEU A 380 -10.21 -31.38 29.80
N ALA A 381 -9.21 -31.30 28.93
CA ALA A 381 -9.40 -31.13 27.49
C ALA A 381 -10.16 -32.32 26.85
N LEU A 382 -9.75 -33.55 27.16
CA LEU A 382 -10.37 -34.77 26.63
C LEU A 382 -11.80 -34.94 27.12
N ARG A 383 -12.06 -34.66 28.41
CA ARG A 383 -13.40 -34.72 28.99
C ARG A 383 -14.34 -33.75 28.29
N GLU A 384 -13.94 -32.48 28.18
CA GLU A 384 -14.76 -31.46 27.52
C GLU A 384 -14.99 -31.81 26.04
N ALA A 385 -13.93 -32.17 25.31
CA ALA A 385 -14.00 -32.54 23.90
C ALA A 385 -14.87 -33.77 23.62
N ALA A 386 -14.87 -34.77 24.50
CA ALA A 386 -15.78 -35.91 24.40
C ALA A 386 -17.23 -35.52 24.66
N VAL A 387 -17.49 -34.59 25.59
CA VAL A 387 -18.85 -34.15 25.96
C VAL A 387 -19.53 -33.38 24.82
N TRP A 388 -18.80 -32.52 24.09
CA TRP A 388 -19.37 -31.80 22.94
C TRP A 388 -19.24 -32.55 21.61
N GLU A 389 -18.78 -33.81 21.64
CA GLU A 389 -18.64 -34.68 20.46
C GLU A 389 -17.71 -34.10 19.38
N ASP A 390 -16.48 -33.77 19.77
CA ASP A 390 -15.44 -33.30 18.84
C ASP A 390 -15.28 -34.23 17.63
N THR A 391 -15.48 -33.66 16.44
CA THR A 391 -15.50 -34.41 15.16
C THR A 391 -14.11 -34.80 14.65
N SER A 392 -13.05 -34.38 15.33
CA SER A 392 -11.67 -34.60 14.89
C SER A 392 -11.27 -36.08 14.95
N LEU A 393 -10.41 -36.50 14.02
CA LEU A 393 -9.96 -37.91 13.93
C LEU A 393 -8.84 -38.24 14.95
N LEU A 394 -8.13 -37.23 15.42
CA LEU A 394 -7.02 -37.33 16.36
C LEU A 394 -7.19 -36.32 17.50
N ILE A 395 -6.51 -36.59 18.61
CA ILE A 395 -6.33 -35.64 19.70
C ILE A 395 -5.16 -34.72 19.35
N GLY A 396 -5.49 -33.58 18.76
CA GLY A 396 -4.58 -32.48 18.40
C GLY A 396 -4.93 -31.20 19.16
N PRO A 397 -4.64 -30.02 18.60
CA PRO A 397 -5.05 -28.73 19.17
C PRO A 397 -6.57 -28.58 19.34
N ASN A 398 -7.36 -29.33 18.57
CA ASN A 398 -8.82 -29.39 18.62
C ASN A 398 -9.39 -29.64 20.02
N VAL A 399 -8.79 -30.52 20.83
CA VAL A 399 -9.34 -30.83 22.17
C VAL A 399 -9.21 -29.69 23.17
N PHE A 400 -8.39 -28.68 22.86
CA PHE A 400 -8.25 -27.46 23.65
C PHE A 400 -9.23 -26.36 23.21
N LEU A 401 -10.07 -26.61 22.21
CA LEU A 401 -11.14 -25.70 21.85
C LEU A 401 -12.42 -26.03 22.64
N ALA A 402 -13.10 -24.99 23.14
CA ALA A 402 -14.43 -25.15 23.71
C ALA A 402 -15.43 -25.51 22.62
N ALA A 403 -16.62 -25.98 23.01
CA ALA A 403 -17.72 -26.24 22.08
C ALA A 403 -17.94 -25.04 21.12
N PRO A 404 -18.31 -25.29 19.85
CA PRO A 404 -18.50 -24.23 18.85
C PRO A 404 -19.46 -23.13 19.33
N ASN A 405 -19.22 -21.89 18.90
CA ASN A 405 -20.07 -20.72 19.17
C ASN A 405 -20.23 -20.30 20.64
N THR A 406 -19.45 -20.86 21.58
CA THR A 406 -19.46 -20.44 23.00
C THR A 406 -18.73 -19.13 23.26
N GLY A 407 -17.71 -18.82 22.44
CA GLY A 407 -16.84 -17.65 22.62
C GLY A 407 -15.96 -17.68 23.88
N LYS A 408 -15.86 -18.82 24.55
CA LYS A 408 -15.07 -19.02 25.77
C LYS A 408 -13.90 -19.97 25.51
N LEU A 409 -12.91 -19.96 26.40
CA LEU A 409 -11.87 -21.00 26.43
C LEU A 409 -12.39 -22.30 27.03
N SER A 410 -11.88 -23.43 26.53
CA SER A 410 -12.03 -24.73 27.16
C SER A 410 -11.36 -24.75 28.54
N GLU A 411 -11.76 -25.67 29.40
CA GLU A 411 -11.13 -25.90 30.70
C GLU A 411 -9.64 -26.21 30.54
N GLY A 412 -9.28 -27.04 29.55
CA GLY A 412 -7.89 -27.39 29.25
C GLY A 412 -7.05 -26.19 28.79
N LEU A 413 -7.58 -25.37 27.88
CA LEU A 413 -6.85 -24.18 27.39
C LEU A 413 -6.77 -23.07 28.45
N ARG A 414 -7.79 -22.95 29.30
CA ARG A 414 -7.77 -22.01 30.43
C ARG A 414 -6.68 -22.37 31.44
N GLU A 415 -6.57 -23.64 31.81
CA GLU A 415 -5.50 -24.12 32.70
C GLU A 415 -4.12 -23.87 32.08
N LEU A 416 -3.93 -24.10 30.78
CA LEU A 416 -2.69 -23.76 30.07
C LEU A 416 -2.39 -22.25 30.07
N ALA A 417 -3.41 -21.42 29.85
CA ALA A 417 -3.29 -19.97 29.89
C ALA A 417 -2.89 -19.47 31.29
N GLU A 418 -3.48 -20.03 32.35
CA GLU A 418 -3.12 -19.73 33.74
C GLU A 418 -1.67 -20.12 34.06
N ILE A 419 -1.24 -21.31 33.63
CA ILE A 419 0.16 -21.75 33.82
C ILE A 419 1.12 -20.79 33.10
N ALA A 420 0.83 -20.42 31.84
CA ALA A 420 1.64 -19.47 31.08
C ALA A 420 1.65 -18.08 31.73
N SER A 421 0.53 -17.62 32.29
CA SER A 421 0.42 -16.35 33.01
C SER A 421 1.25 -16.35 34.29
N VAL A 422 1.22 -17.42 35.08
CA VAL A 422 2.04 -17.52 36.30
C VAL A 422 3.53 -17.61 35.96
N HIS A 423 3.89 -18.34 34.89
CA HIS A 423 5.27 -18.40 34.43
C HIS A 423 5.78 -17.02 33.98
N ALA A 424 4.99 -16.28 33.20
CA ALA A 424 5.29 -14.92 32.79
C ALA A 424 5.44 -13.98 34.00
N ALA A 425 4.57 -14.10 35.01
CA ALA A 425 4.57 -13.23 36.19
C ALA A 425 5.88 -13.31 36.97
N ARG A 426 6.54 -14.48 36.97
CA ARG A 426 7.87 -14.66 37.57
C ARG A 426 8.99 -13.98 36.78
N ALA A 427 8.81 -13.83 35.46
CA ALA A 427 9.73 -13.09 34.60
C ALA A 427 9.51 -11.56 34.68
N GLY A 428 8.52 -11.09 35.44
CA GLY A 428 8.22 -9.66 35.65
C GLY A 428 6.98 -9.15 34.92
N ASP A 429 6.31 -9.98 34.12
CA ASP A 429 5.14 -9.61 33.31
C ASP A 429 3.89 -10.37 33.75
N ALA A 430 2.76 -9.73 34.01
CA ALA A 430 1.52 -10.43 34.42
C ALA A 430 0.44 -10.42 33.32
N PRO A 431 0.65 -11.07 32.15
CA PRO A 431 -0.31 -11.07 31.07
C PRO A 431 -1.54 -11.90 31.43
N GLN A 432 -2.71 -11.45 30.98
CA GLN A 432 -3.96 -12.19 31.12
C GLN A 432 -4.20 -13.06 29.89
N TRP A 433 -3.41 -14.12 29.72
CA TRP A 433 -3.45 -15.00 28.53
C TRP A 433 -4.84 -15.48 28.18
N SER A 434 -5.69 -15.75 29.18
CA SER A 434 -7.07 -16.19 28.94
C SER A 434 -7.84 -15.18 28.08
N ARG A 435 -7.75 -13.88 28.40
CA ARG A 435 -8.43 -12.82 27.64
C ARG A 435 -7.80 -12.60 26.26
N LEU A 436 -6.48 -12.77 26.15
CA LEU A 436 -5.77 -12.62 24.87
C LEU A 436 -6.19 -13.73 23.90
N LEU A 437 -6.22 -14.98 24.38
CA LEU A 437 -6.63 -16.13 23.59
C LEU A 437 -8.10 -16.05 23.16
N GLU A 438 -9.01 -15.58 24.03
CA GLU A 438 -10.41 -15.35 23.64
C GLU A 438 -10.54 -14.35 22.48
N ARG A 439 -9.72 -13.29 22.48
CA ARG A 439 -9.68 -12.31 21.39
C ARG A 439 -9.10 -12.90 20.11
N GLU A 440 -7.98 -13.61 20.18
CA GLU A 440 -7.35 -14.24 19.01
C GLU A 440 -8.23 -15.34 18.40
N LEU A 441 -8.90 -16.15 19.22
CA LEU A 441 -9.90 -17.11 18.76
C LEU A 441 -11.12 -16.40 18.13
N GLY A 442 -11.46 -15.19 18.57
CA GLY A 442 -12.43 -14.33 17.90
C GLY A 442 -12.01 -13.95 16.48
N HIS A 443 -10.77 -13.49 16.29
CA HIS A 443 -10.22 -13.16 14.97
C HIS A 443 -10.09 -14.39 14.07
N ALA A 444 -9.66 -15.53 14.62
CA ALA A 444 -9.57 -16.79 13.91
C ALA A 444 -10.93 -17.28 13.40
N ARG A 445 -12.00 -17.17 14.21
CA ARG A 445 -13.37 -17.49 13.78
C ARG A 445 -13.82 -16.63 12.60
N GLN A 446 -13.61 -15.32 12.67
CA GLN A 446 -13.94 -14.41 11.56
C GLN A 446 -13.15 -14.74 10.30
N ALA A 447 -11.85 -15.03 10.43
CA ALA A 447 -11.00 -15.45 9.31
C ALA A 447 -11.47 -16.78 8.68
N GLN A 448 -11.93 -17.71 9.51
CA GLN A 448 -12.46 -19.00 9.07
C GLN A 448 -13.81 -18.84 8.35
N GLU A 449 -14.74 -18.05 8.87
CA GLU A 449 -16.06 -17.81 8.24
C GLU A 449 -15.96 -17.21 6.83
N LEU A 450 -14.91 -16.41 6.58
CA LEU A 450 -14.64 -15.79 5.28
C LEU A 450 -13.85 -16.70 4.31
N THR A 451 -13.55 -17.92 4.73
CA THR A 451 -12.77 -18.90 3.97
C THR A 451 -13.60 -20.13 3.67
N VAL A 452 -13.70 -20.48 2.39
CA VAL A 452 -14.48 -21.64 1.93
C VAL A 452 -13.74 -22.95 2.29
N ASP A 453 -14.48 -24.00 2.61
CA ASP A 453 -13.99 -25.38 2.83
C ASP A 453 -13.08 -25.62 4.05
N LEU A 454 -12.99 -24.69 5.02
CA LEU A 454 -12.41 -24.95 6.34
C LEU A 454 -13.52 -25.35 7.32
N LYS A 455 -13.59 -26.63 7.68
CA LYS A 455 -14.74 -27.22 8.42
C LYS A 455 -14.40 -27.68 9.82
N ASN A 456 -13.12 -27.80 10.16
CA ASN A 456 -12.66 -28.38 11.42
C ASN A 456 -11.97 -27.34 12.32
N ARG A 457 -12.38 -26.07 12.22
CA ARG A 457 -11.86 -24.97 13.05
C ARG A 457 -10.34 -24.81 12.94
N GLU A 458 -9.81 -25.03 11.74
CA GLU A 458 -8.39 -25.07 11.43
C GLU A 458 -7.67 -23.78 11.84
N VAL A 459 -8.29 -22.60 11.62
CA VAL A 459 -7.66 -21.32 12.01
C VAL A 459 -7.64 -21.14 13.53
N GLU A 460 -8.65 -21.62 14.24
CA GLU A 460 -8.67 -21.61 15.70
C GLU A 460 -7.65 -22.60 16.28
N GLN A 461 -7.49 -23.78 15.66
CA GLN A 461 -6.41 -24.71 15.98
C GLN A 461 -5.03 -24.10 15.73
N ALA A 462 -4.90 -23.20 14.74
CA ALA A 462 -3.68 -22.43 14.50
C ALA A 462 -3.36 -21.52 15.69
N VAL A 463 -4.36 -20.81 16.25
CA VAL A 463 -4.18 -19.97 17.46
C VAL A 463 -3.64 -20.80 18.62
N VAL A 464 -4.28 -21.94 18.91
CA VAL A 464 -3.86 -22.85 19.97
C VAL A 464 -2.45 -23.35 19.71
N THR A 465 -2.15 -23.76 18.48
CA THR A 465 -0.83 -24.24 18.08
C THR A 465 0.25 -23.17 18.27
N THR A 466 0.01 -21.96 17.75
CA THR A 466 0.95 -20.84 17.91
C THR A 466 1.15 -20.52 19.38
N PHE A 467 0.09 -20.50 20.20
CA PHE A 467 0.21 -20.31 21.64
C PHE A 467 1.08 -21.39 22.29
N LEU A 468 0.80 -22.68 22.03
CA LEU A 468 1.58 -23.80 22.56
C LEU A 468 3.05 -23.71 22.19
N HIS A 469 3.37 -23.30 20.95
CA HIS A 469 4.77 -23.15 20.51
C HIS A 469 5.44 -21.87 21.00
N SER A 470 4.69 -20.86 21.42
CA SER A 470 5.21 -19.57 21.92
C SER A 470 5.59 -19.61 23.41
N GLN A 471 5.42 -20.78 24.04
CA GLN A 471 5.69 -21.03 25.45
C GLN A 471 6.86 -22.04 25.59
N PRO A 472 7.80 -21.85 26.54
CA PRO A 472 8.03 -20.65 27.36
C PRO A 472 8.31 -19.39 26.54
N ILE A 473 8.18 -18.22 27.17
CA ILE A 473 8.39 -16.92 26.50
C ILE A 473 9.74 -16.91 25.77
N GLY A 474 9.72 -16.49 24.50
CA GLY A 474 10.89 -16.47 23.63
C GLY A 474 10.93 -17.63 22.62
N GLN A 475 10.11 -18.66 22.83
CA GLN A 475 9.88 -19.70 21.82
C GLN A 475 9.00 -19.17 20.67
N GLU A 476 9.07 -19.85 19.54
CA GLU A 476 8.30 -19.53 18.33
C GLU A 476 7.93 -20.82 17.58
N ALA A 477 6.99 -20.71 16.64
CA ALA A 477 6.69 -21.74 15.68
C ALA A 477 7.12 -21.36 14.28
N ARG A 478 7.63 -22.31 13.50
CA ARG A 478 7.72 -22.16 12.05
C ARG A 478 6.38 -22.53 11.40
N LEU A 479 6.10 -21.97 10.23
CA LEU A 479 4.88 -22.28 9.47
C LEU A 479 4.66 -23.80 9.33
N ARG A 480 5.72 -24.57 9.05
CA ARG A 480 5.63 -26.03 8.94
C ARG A 480 5.11 -26.70 10.22
N GLU A 481 5.49 -26.23 11.40
CA GLU A 481 5.01 -26.81 12.67
C GLU A 481 3.51 -26.59 12.85
N LEU A 482 2.98 -25.44 12.41
CA LEU A 482 1.54 -25.19 12.34
C LEU A 482 0.88 -26.18 11.36
N ILE A 483 1.45 -26.33 10.15
CA ILE A 483 0.91 -27.24 9.13
C ILE A 483 0.87 -28.69 9.62
N LEU A 484 1.91 -29.16 10.33
CA LEU A 484 1.95 -30.50 10.91
C LEU A 484 0.74 -30.74 11.83
N LEU A 485 0.43 -29.80 12.72
CA LEU A 485 -0.65 -29.96 13.71
C LEU A 485 -2.05 -29.78 13.13
N MET A 486 -2.22 -29.08 12.00
CA MET A 486 -3.53 -28.84 11.38
C MET A 486 -3.83 -29.78 10.21
N GLY A 487 -2.80 -30.31 9.54
CA GLY A 487 -2.96 -31.06 8.29
C GLY A 487 -3.76 -32.35 8.42
N HIS A 488 -3.83 -32.91 9.63
CA HIS A 488 -4.63 -34.08 9.94
C HIS A 488 -6.14 -33.89 9.67
N THR A 489 -6.61 -32.64 9.58
CA THR A 489 -8.01 -32.28 9.25
C THR A 489 -8.34 -32.33 7.75
N TYR A 490 -7.35 -32.69 6.91
CA TYR A 490 -7.48 -32.74 5.45
C TYR A 490 -7.89 -31.40 4.79
N PRO A 491 -7.28 -30.25 5.16
CA PRO A 491 -7.66 -28.98 4.57
C PRO A 491 -7.11 -28.82 3.15
N ILE A 492 -7.76 -28.00 2.33
CA ILE A 492 -7.20 -27.55 1.06
C ILE A 492 -6.13 -26.50 1.37
N LYS A 493 -4.87 -26.76 0.98
CA LYS A 493 -3.70 -25.90 1.31
C LYS A 493 -3.98 -24.41 1.06
N ILE A 494 -4.47 -24.06 -0.13
CA ILE A 494 -4.74 -22.67 -0.53
C ILE A 494 -5.75 -21.99 0.42
N ASN A 495 -6.81 -22.70 0.81
CA ASN A 495 -7.82 -22.15 1.72
C ASN A 495 -7.29 -22.02 3.15
N LEU A 496 -6.55 -23.03 3.64
CA LEU A 496 -5.87 -22.93 4.93
C LEU A 496 -4.95 -21.71 4.98
N TYR A 497 -4.15 -21.54 3.93
CA TYR A 497 -3.20 -20.44 3.78
C TYR A 497 -3.89 -19.08 3.73
N LYS A 498 -5.04 -18.99 3.04
CA LYS A 498 -5.91 -17.80 3.06
C LYS A 498 -6.42 -17.50 4.48
N GLY A 499 -6.96 -18.49 5.17
CA GLY A 499 -7.46 -18.34 6.55
C GLY A 499 -6.37 -17.87 7.53
N LEU A 500 -5.18 -18.47 7.45
CA LEU A 500 -4.01 -18.05 8.24
C LEU A 500 -3.60 -16.61 7.92
N ARG A 501 -3.56 -16.22 6.65
CA ARG A 501 -3.23 -14.84 6.25
C ARG A 501 -4.26 -13.84 6.78
N MET A 502 -5.54 -14.19 6.74
CA MET A 502 -6.61 -13.35 7.26
C MET A 502 -6.52 -13.19 8.78
N TRP A 503 -6.23 -14.27 9.51
CA TRP A 503 -5.96 -14.17 10.94
C TRP A 503 -4.71 -13.34 11.23
N ALA A 504 -3.59 -13.56 10.51
CA ALA A 504 -2.37 -12.78 10.68
C ALA A 504 -2.57 -11.26 10.48
N ASN A 505 -3.43 -10.87 9.54
CA ASN A 505 -3.76 -9.47 9.28
C ASN A 505 -4.72 -8.85 10.32
N THR A 506 -5.50 -9.66 11.04
CA THR A 506 -6.50 -9.19 12.00
C THR A 506 -6.10 -9.41 13.46
N SER A 507 -5.08 -10.23 13.71
CA SER A 507 -4.54 -10.54 15.03
C SER A 507 -4.07 -9.28 15.76
N TRP A 508 -4.23 -9.30 17.07
CA TRP A 508 -3.86 -8.22 17.99
C TRP A 508 -2.61 -8.53 18.81
N PHE A 509 -2.21 -9.80 18.87
CA PHE A 509 -1.14 -10.26 19.75
C PHE A 509 -0.07 -11.11 19.03
N LEU A 510 -0.22 -11.38 17.72
CA LEU A 510 0.89 -11.89 16.93
C LEU A 510 2.00 -10.85 16.84
N ASP A 511 3.24 -11.32 16.97
CA ASP A 511 4.43 -10.49 17.03
C ASP A 511 4.68 -9.73 15.72
N ASP A 512 4.83 -8.40 15.81
CA ASP A 512 4.99 -7.52 14.63
C ASP A 512 6.23 -7.87 13.79
N GLU A 513 7.35 -8.22 14.42
CA GLU A 513 8.60 -8.56 13.72
C GLU A 513 8.42 -9.83 12.89
N LYS A 514 7.81 -10.85 13.51
CA LYS A 514 7.57 -12.14 12.85
C LYS A 514 6.50 -12.04 11.76
N LEU A 515 5.48 -11.21 11.94
CA LEU A 515 4.46 -10.92 10.92
C LEU A 515 5.03 -10.26 9.65
N GLY A 516 6.17 -9.56 9.75
CA GLY A 516 6.84 -8.96 8.60
C GLY A 516 7.64 -9.95 7.75
N GLN A 517 8.06 -11.06 8.34
CA GLN A 517 8.86 -12.10 7.69
C GLN A 517 7.92 -13.06 6.94
N LYS A 518 7.60 -12.71 5.70
CA LYS A 518 6.63 -13.45 4.88
C LYS A 518 7.33 -14.28 3.81
N ASP A 519 6.78 -15.47 3.55
CA ASP A 519 7.19 -16.33 2.44
C ASP A 519 6.73 -15.78 1.08
N ALA A 520 7.06 -16.50 0.00
CA ALA A 520 6.64 -16.15 -1.37
C ALA A 520 5.11 -16.12 -1.54
N GLU A 521 4.36 -16.82 -0.69
CA GLU A 521 2.91 -16.82 -0.67
C GLU A 521 2.35 -15.73 0.26
N GLY A 522 3.18 -14.83 0.82
CA GLY A 522 2.74 -13.71 1.65
C GLY A 522 2.23 -14.10 3.05
N ILE A 523 2.66 -15.26 3.56
CA ILE A 523 2.29 -15.79 4.88
C ILE A 523 3.49 -15.71 5.82
N PRO A 524 3.29 -15.39 7.12
CA PRO A 524 4.40 -15.40 8.07
C PRO A 524 5.15 -16.74 8.09
N GLU A 525 6.48 -16.71 7.93
CA GLU A 525 7.32 -17.89 8.06
C GLU A 525 7.44 -18.35 9.51
N VAL A 526 7.39 -17.38 10.42
CA VAL A 526 7.50 -17.58 11.87
C VAL A 526 6.26 -17.01 12.55
N TRP A 527 5.73 -17.77 13.49
CA TRP A 527 4.52 -17.47 14.24
C TRP A 527 4.86 -17.44 15.72
N ARG A 528 4.67 -16.27 16.33
CA ARG A 528 4.85 -16.08 17.77
C ARG A 528 3.69 -15.26 18.30
N LEU A 529 2.99 -15.82 19.28
CA LEU A 529 1.98 -15.10 20.03
C LEU A 529 2.65 -14.44 21.23
N GLY A 530 2.65 -13.12 21.25
CA GLY A 530 3.10 -12.30 22.36
C GLY A 530 1.95 -11.94 23.30
N PHE A 531 2.28 -11.15 24.33
CA PHE A 531 1.30 -10.56 25.23
C PHE A 531 1.23 -9.03 25.15
N LYS A 532 2.12 -8.41 24.38
CA LYS A 532 2.08 -6.99 24.08
C LYS A 532 1.17 -6.77 22.89
N PRO A 533 0.29 -5.75 22.91
CA PRO A 533 -0.49 -5.42 21.73
C PRO A 533 0.40 -5.08 20.54
N ASN A 534 0.08 -5.63 19.38
CA ASN A 534 0.78 -5.36 18.13
C ASN A 534 0.32 -4.04 17.49
N LEU A 535 0.96 -3.63 16.40
CA LEU A 535 0.63 -2.36 15.73
C LEU A 535 -0.83 -2.30 15.24
N THR A 536 -1.39 -3.43 14.81
CA THR A 536 -2.78 -3.53 14.35
C THR A 536 -3.77 -3.28 15.51
N GLN A 537 -3.52 -3.84 16.69
CA GLN A 537 -4.33 -3.58 17.88
C GLN A 537 -4.24 -2.11 18.29
N MET A 538 -3.02 -1.55 18.32
CA MET A 538 -2.82 -0.16 18.71
C MET A 538 -3.56 0.80 17.77
N GLN A 539 -3.57 0.52 16.47
CA GLN A 539 -4.33 1.31 15.49
C GLN A 539 -5.84 1.16 15.70
N ALA A 540 -6.34 -0.05 15.96
CA ALA A 540 -7.77 -0.26 16.21
C ALA A 540 -8.25 0.46 17.49
N ASP A 541 -7.44 0.45 18.55
CA ASP A 541 -7.70 1.20 19.78
C ASP A 541 -7.68 2.71 19.52
N ALA A 542 -6.65 3.22 18.84
CA ALA A 542 -6.52 4.62 18.50
C ALA A 542 -7.71 5.12 17.66
N ARG A 543 -8.07 4.37 16.62
CA ARG A 543 -9.20 4.69 15.74
C ARG A 543 -10.52 4.80 16.49
N ARG A 544 -10.76 3.92 17.47
CA ARG A 544 -12.02 3.87 18.22
C ARG A 544 -12.08 4.87 19.39
N ASN A 545 -10.97 5.05 20.09
CA ASN A 545 -10.96 5.71 21.40
C ASN A 545 -10.19 7.04 21.42
N ARG A 546 -9.40 7.35 20.39
CA ARG A 546 -8.48 8.52 20.37
C ARG A 546 -8.77 9.52 19.25
N VAL A 547 -9.46 9.11 18.19
CA VAL A 547 -9.83 9.99 17.07
C VAL A 547 -11.26 10.48 17.24
N SER A 548 -11.46 11.79 17.38
CA SER A 548 -12.80 12.39 17.49
C SER A 548 -13.34 12.83 16.12
N ASP A 549 -14.66 12.77 15.94
CA ASP A 549 -15.31 13.21 14.69
C ASP A 549 -15.06 14.70 14.40
N GLN A 550 -14.94 15.55 15.44
CA GLN A 550 -14.62 16.96 15.28
C GLN A 550 -13.23 17.18 14.64
N GLN A 551 -12.24 16.37 15.03
CA GLN A 551 -10.91 16.41 14.41
C GLN A 551 -10.96 15.95 12.96
N VAL A 552 -11.73 14.89 12.67
CA VAL A 552 -11.89 14.36 11.31
C VAL A 552 -12.46 15.43 10.37
N GLU A 553 -13.52 16.13 10.78
CA GLU A 553 -14.14 17.19 9.98
C GLU A 553 -13.23 18.42 9.77
N ALA A 554 -12.43 18.78 10.79
CA ALA A 554 -11.44 19.85 10.67
C ALA A 554 -10.37 19.53 9.62
N ILE A 555 -9.82 18.30 9.67
CA ILE A 555 -8.82 17.83 8.70
C ILE A 555 -9.43 17.69 7.31
N LEU A 556 -10.66 17.16 7.20
CA LEU A 556 -11.36 17.05 5.93
C LEU A 556 -11.42 18.41 5.22
N THR A 557 -11.83 19.45 5.96
CA THR A 557 -11.88 20.83 5.44
C THR A 557 -10.51 21.31 4.99
N GLU A 558 -9.47 21.17 5.84
CA GLU A 558 -8.09 21.55 5.53
C GLU A 558 -7.54 20.84 4.28
N GLN A 559 -7.82 19.54 4.13
CA GLN A 559 -7.39 18.75 2.97
C GLN A 559 -8.08 19.23 1.69
N ILE A 560 -9.38 19.53 1.72
CA ILE A 560 -10.08 20.04 0.54
C ILE A 560 -9.56 21.43 0.12
N GLU A 561 -9.31 22.33 1.07
CA GLU A 561 -8.80 23.68 0.77
C GLU A 561 -7.41 23.62 0.14
N SER A 562 -6.51 22.83 0.74
CA SER A 562 -5.10 22.74 0.33
C SER A 562 -4.89 21.94 -0.96
N LEU A 563 -5.78 20.99 -1.30
CA LEU A 563 -5.61 20.10 -2.44
C LEU A 563 -5.70 20.86 -3.78
N GLN A 564 -4.57 20.98 -4.46
CA GLN A 564 -4.46 21.69 -5.74
C GLN A 564 -4.99 20.87 -6.94
N SER A 565 -5.02 19.54 -6.84
CA SER A 565 -5.46 18.66 -7.92
C SER A 565 -6.93 18.86 -8.30
N LEU A 566 -7.79 19.27 -7.35
CA LEU A 566 -9.19 19.64 -7.60
C LEU A 566 -9.34 20.88 -8.48
N THR A 567 -8.31 21.72 -8.57
CA THR A 567 -8.36 23.02 -9.24
C THR A 567 -7.26 23.19 -10.30
N LYS A 568 -6.57 22.10 -10.63
CA LYS A 568 -5.55 22.07 -11.68
C LYS A 568 -6.21 22.32 -13.04
N GLY A 569 -5.61 23.16 -13.87
CA GLY A 569 -6.16 23.61 -15.17
C GLY A 569 -6.95 24.92 -15.11
N VAL A 570 -7.54 25.27 -13.96
CA VAL A 570 -8.42 26.45 -13.84
C VAL A 570 -7.64 27.77 -13.88
N LYS A 571 -6.52 27.87 -13.14
CA LYS A 571 -5.72 29.11 -13.04
C LYS A 571 -5.05 29.52 -14.35
N ALA A 572 -4.70 28.56 -15.20
CA ALA A 572 -4.07 28.84 -16.50
C ALA A 572 -5.02 29.55 -17.49
N LEU A 573 -6.34 29.47 -17.23
CA LEU A 573 -7.40 30.00 -18.07
C LEU A 573 -8.01 31.30 -17.51
N ASP A 574 -7.41 31.90 -16.48
CA ASP A 574 -7.90 33.12 -15.80
C ASP A 574 -9.38 33.02 -15.34
N ILE A 575 -9.80 31.82 -14.95
CA ILE A 575 -11.16 31.53 -14.46
C ILE A 575 -11.26 31.85 -12.96
N ALA A 576 -12.35 32.48 -12.55
CA ALA A 576 -12.61 32.75 -11.14
C ALA A 576 -12.84 31.43 -10.36
N LEU A 577 -12.03 31.20 -9.32
CA LEU A 577 -12.06 29.98 -8.52
C LEU A 577 -12.54 30.28 -7.10
N SER A 578 -13.56 29.56 -6.64
CA SER A 578 -14.00 29.60 -5.24
C SER A 578 -13.94 28.21 -4.62
N LYS A 579 -13.14 28.05 -3.55
CA LYS A 579 -13.09 26.80 -2.77
C LYS A 579 -13.87 26.97 -1.47
N LEU A 580 -14.72 25.99 -1.16
CA LEU A 580 -15.50 25.92 0.07
C LEU A 580 -16.19 27.24 0.47
N PRO A 581 -16.98 27.87 -0.43
CA PRO A 581 -17.73 29.06 -0.07
C PRO A 581 -18.69 28.74 1.09
N ARG A 582 -18.78 29.63 2.07
CA ARG A 582 -19.64 29.47 3.26
C ARG A 582 -21.07 29.84 2.93
N THR A 583 -21.25 30.86 2.09
CA THR A 583 -22.56 31.34 1.65
C THR A 583 -22.56 31.59 0.13
N PRO A 584 -23.73 31.57 -0.52
CA PRO A 584 -23.81 31.93 -1.94
C PRO A 584 -23.23 33.32 -2.26
N GLY A 585 -23.23 34.24 -1.30
CA GLY A 585 -22.70 35.60 -1.48
C GLY A 585 -21.19 35.67 -1.64
N ASP A 586 -20.47 34.60 -1.25
CA ASP A 586 -19.01 34.51 -1.39
C ASP A 586 -18.59 34.32 -2.87
N ILE A 587 -19.55 34.04 -3.76
CA ILE A 587 -19.33 33.85 -5.19
C ILE A 587 -19.95 35.03 -5.94
N THR A 588 -19.11 35.81 -6.61
CA THR A 588 -19.53 37.02 -7.34
C THR A 588 -20.52 36.74 -8.47
N ASP A 589 -21.51 37.63 -8.65
CA ASP A 589 -22.51 37.56 -9.72
C ASP A 589 -22.22 38.60 -10.81
N ASN A 590 -21.29 38.27 -11.70
CA ASN A 590 -20.77 39.12 -12.79
C ASN A 590 -20.56 38.31 -14.09
N PRO A 591 -20.27 38.89 -15.26
CA PRO A 591 -20.06 38.16 -16.52
C PRO A 591 -18.66 37.53 -16.62
N ALA A 592 -18.33 36.66 -15.67
CA ALA A 592 -17.09 35.87 -15.66
C ALA A 592 -17.40 34.42 -15.29
N PHE A 593 -16.74 33.45 -15.90
CA PHE A 593 -16.96 32.05 -15.56
C PHE A 593 -16.40 31.74 -14.16
N LYS A 594 -17.17 31.02 -13.32
CA LYS A 594 -16.75 30.58 -11.98
C LYS A 594 -16.73 29.06 -11.90
N PHE A 595 -15.60 28.54 -11.45
CA PHE A 595 -15.44 27.16 -11.05
C PHE A 595 -15.45 27.07 -9.52
N VAL A 596 -16.38 26.30 -8.96
CA VAL A 596 -16.65 26.33 -7.52
C VAL A 596 -16.57 24.94 -6.92
N ILE A 597 -15.67 24.74 -5.96
CA ILE A 597 -15.61 23.52 -5.15
C ILE A 597 -16.52 23.73 -3.93
N LEU A 598 -17.66 23.05 -3.88
CA LEU A 598 -18.68 23.21 -2.85
C LEU A 598 -18.29 22.55 -1.53
N PRO A 599 -18.83 23.01 -0.38
CA PRO A 599 -18.55 22.40 0.91
C PRO A 599 -19.13 20.98 1.07
N PRO A 600 -18.62 20.17 2.03
CA PRO A 600 -19.14 18.83 2.31
C PRO A 600 -20.65 18.79 2.61
N SER A 601 -21.22 19.87 3.14
CA SER A 601 -22.67 20.00 3.38
C SER A 601 -23.51 20.05 2.09
N ALA A 602 -22.88 20.29 0.94
CA ALA A 602 -23.52 20.28 -0.37
C ALA A 602 -23.42 18.92 -1.09
N ALA A 603 -23.00 17.86 -0.37
CA ALA A 603 -22.86 16.52 -0.92
C ALA A 603 -24.10 16.10 -1.74
N SER A 604 -23.85 15.57 -2.94
CA SER A 604 -24.89 15.33 -3.95
C SER A 604 -24.69 13.96 -4.61
N GLU A 605 -25.69 13.51 -5.37
CA GLU A 605 -25.60 12.32 -6.22
C GLU A 605 -25.89 12.69 -7.68
N ALA A 606 -25.49 11.83 -8.62
CA ALA A 606 -25.84 12.02 -10.02
C ALA A 606 -27.38 12.09 -10.19
N ASN A 607 -27.85 13.05 -10.97
CA ASN A 607 -29.26 13.40 -11.16
C ASN A 607 -30.01 13.87 -9.89
N LYS A 608 -29.34 13.99 -8.74
CA LYS A 608 -29.95 14.37 -7.46
C LYS A 608 -29.06 15.37 -6.70
N PRO A 609 -28.98 16.62 -7.18
CA PRO A 609 -28.27 17.68 -6.46
C PRO A 609 -28.95 18.01 -5.13
N SER A 610 -28.18 18.25 -4.08
CA SER A 610 -28.70 18.67 -2.78
C SER A 610 -29.30 20.07 -2.81
N GLU A 611 -30.23 20.37 -1.90
CA GLU A 611 -30.81 21.72 -1.78
C GLU A 611 -29.77 22.78 -1.45
N VAL A 612 -28.74 22.42 -0.68
CA VAL A 612 -27.60 23.31 -0.40
C VAL A 612 -26.84 23.63 -1.68
N ALA A 613 -26.54 22.64 -2.51
CA ALA A 613 -25.86 22.85 -3.78
C ALA A 613 -26.70 23.69 -4.74
N LYS A 614 -28.01 23.41 -4.88
CA LYS A 614 -28.92 24.21 -5.72
C LYS A 614 -28.93 25.69 -5.33
N ARG A 615 -28.97 25.97 -4.03
CA ARG A 615 -28.96 27.34 -3.51
C ARG A 615 -27.75 28.16 -3.97
N PHE A 616 -26.57 27.54 -4.10
CA PHE A 616 -25.38 28.21 -4.63
C PHE A 616 -25.53 28.64 -6.09
N LEU A 617 -26.31 27.92 -6.90
CA LEU A 617 -26.55 28.27 -8.31
C LEU A 617 -27.73 29.25 -8.49
N GLU A 618 -28.75 29.20 -7.63
CA GLU A 618 -29.98 29.99 -7.82
C GLU A 618 -29.93 31.36 -7.16
N THR A 619 -29.29 31.48 -5.99
CA THR A 619 -29.32 32.69 -5.16
C THR A 619 -27.95 33.34 -5.04
N TYR A 620 -27.90 34.67 -5.03
CA TYR A 620 -26.67 35.40 -4.74
C TYR A 620 -26.52 35.68 -3.25
N THR A 621 -27.44 36.45 -2.65
CA THR A 621 -27.36 36.84 -1.22
C THR A 621 -28.52 36.30 -0.39
N ASN A 622 -29.74 36.38 -0.92
CA ASN A 622 -30.95 35.81 -0.30
C ASN A 622 -31.91 35.30 -1.40
N LEU A 623 -33.01 34.66 -1.01
CA LEU A 623 -34.02 34.11 -1.94
C LEU A 623 -34.67 35.20 -2.81
N GLU A 624 -34.66 36.46 -2.36
CA GLU A 624 -35.20 37.62 -3.07
C GLU A 624 -34.22 38.21 -4.10
N ARG A 625 -32.96 37.77 -4.10
CA ARG A 625 -31.91 38.19 -5.05
C ARG A 625 -31.40 36.96 -5.82
N PRO A 626 -32.14 36.52 -6.85
CA PRO A 626 -31.70 35.43 -7.71
C PRO A 626 -30.44 35.83 -8.48
N ARG A 627 -29.59 34.85 -8.80
CA ARG A 627 -28.43 35.10 -9.66
C ARG A 627 -28.86 35.52 -11.05
N VAL A 628 -28.18 36.53 -11.59
CA VAL A 628 -28.38 37.01 -12.96
C VAL A 628 -27.49 36.22 -13.93
N TYR A 629 -26.22 35.98 -13.58
CA TYR A 629 -25.24 35.30 -14.44
C TYR A 629 -25.23 33.79 -14.23
N LYS A 630 -26.40 33.15 -14.41
CA LYS A 630 -26.60 31.72 -14.13
C LYS A 630 -25.76 30.80 -15.01
N ASN A 631 -25.53 31.18 -16.27
CA ASN A 631 -24.75 30.39 -17.22
C ASN A 631 -23.23 30.53 -17.02
N SER A 632 -22.78 31.34 -16.04
CA SER A 632 -21.37 31.49 -15.71
C SER A 632 -20.91 30.57 -14.58
N MET A 633 -21.73 29.62 -14.12
CA MET A 633 -21.49 28.85 -12.89
C MET A 633 -21.33 27.36 -13.18
N LEU A 634 -20.25 26.78 -12.65
CA LEU A 634 -20.05 25.35 -12.59
C LEU A 634 -19.54 24.95 -11.21
N CYS A 635 -20.34 24.14 -10.51
CA CYS A 635 -20.04 23.70 -9.15
C CYS A 635 -19.63 22.23 -9.16
N VAL A 636 -18.68 21.86 -8.31
CA VAL A 636 -18.30 20.47 -8.02
C VAL A 636 -18.59 20.20 -6.56
N ALA A 637 -19.43 19.21 -6.31
CA ALA A 637 -19.78 18.70 -5.00
C ALA A 637 -19.19 17.29 -4.79
N PRO A 638 -18.97 16.89 -3.53
CA PRO A 638 -18.60 15.53 -3.24
C PRO A 638 -19.81 14.59 -3.25
N SER A 639 -19.59 13.30 -3.49
CA SER A 639 -20.60 12.26 -3.25
C SER A 639 -20.68 11.90 -1.75
N ALA A 640 -21.86 11.48 -1.29
CA ALA A 640 -22.06 11.10 0.12
C ALA A 640 -21.20 9.90 0.53
N SER A 641 -21.13 8.87 -0.33
CA SER A 641 -20.27 7.69 -0.11
C SER A 641 -18.77 8.02 -0.21
N GLY A 642 -18.41 8.94 -1.11
CA GLY A 642 -17.05 9.47 -1.23
C GLY A 642 -16.61 10.17 0.05
N LEU A 643 -17.44 11.05 0.63
CA LEU A 643 -17.12 11.71 1.90
C LEU A 643 -16.89 10.72 3.04
N GLU A 644 -17.70 9.67 3.15
CA GLU A 644 -17.49 8.67 4.19
C GLU A 644 -16.17 7.92 4.01
N THR A 645 -15.80 7.62 2.76
CA THR A 645 -14.50 7.04 2.42
C THR A 645 -13.34 7.95 2.84
N VAL A 646 -13.47 9.26 2.63
CA VAL A 646 -12.47 10.24 3.09
C VAL A 646 -12.39 10.28 4.61
N ARG A 647 -13.53 10.31 5.30
CA ARG A 647 -13.56 10.30 6.78
C ARG A 647 -12.85 9.07 7.33
N GLU A 648 -13.12 7.90 6.76
CA GLU A 648 -12.45 6.66 7.16
C GLU A 648 -10.94 6.69 6.88
N ALA A 649 -10.51 7.24 5.73
CA ALA A 649 -9.09 7.43 5.43
C ALA A 649 -8.40 8.39 6.41
N ILE A 650 -9.08 9.48 6.82
CA ILE A 650 -8.56 10.42 7.82
C ILE A 650 -8.49 9.78 9.20
N ARG A 651 -9.51 9.00 9.60
CA ARG A 651 -9.52 8.24 10.86
C ARG A 651 -8.34 7.26 10.91
N ASP A 652 -8.10 6.53 9.82
CA ASP A 652 -6.97 5.60 9.71
C ASP A 652 -5.63 6.33 9.79
N MET A 653 -5.46 7.43 9.07
CA MET A 653 -4.24 8.25 9.12
C MET A 653 -3.95 8.76 10.53
N ARG A 654 -4.95 9.33 11.23
CA ARG A 654 -4.76 9.84 12.61
C ARG A 654 -4.51 8.73 13.62
N ALA A 655 -5.14 7.57 13.44
CA ALA A 655 -4.84 6.41 14.26
C ALA A 655 -3.37 5.99 14.09
N TRP A 656 -2.86 5.90 12.85
CA TRP A 656 -1.46 5.58 12.60
C TRP A 656 -0.48 6.65 13.10
N GLU A 657 -0.83 7.93 13.01
CA GLU A 657 -0.02 9.01 13.58
C GLU A 657 0.15 8.85 15.09
N TRP A 658 -0.94 8.55 15.80
CA TRP A 658 -0.91 8.29 17.23
C TRP A 658 -0.06 7.06 17.55
N VAL A 659 -0.23 5.96 16.80
CA VAL A 659 0.59 4.74 16.97
C VAL A 659 2.07 5.03 16.75
N GLU A 660 2.43 5.80 15.72
CA GLU A 660 3.81 6.16 15.43
C GLU A 660 4.43 6.95 16.59
N GLN A 661 3.70 7.90 17.16
CA GLN A 661 4.14 8.67 18.33
C GLN A 661 4.27 7.80 19.58
N GLU A 662 3.29 6.94 19.84
CA GLU A 662 3.28 6.05 21.00
C GLU A 662 4.44 5.05 20.96
N VAL A 663 4.70 4.43 19.81
CA VAL A 663 5.85 3.52 19.63
C VAL A 663 7.18 4.27 19.74
N LYS A 664 7.25 5.54 19.28
CA LYS A 664 8.43 6.40 19.51
C LYS A 664 8.66 6.66 21.01
N ASN A 665 7.60 6.91 21.77
CA ASN A 665 7.68 7.20 23.22
C ASN A 665 8.08 5.98 24.06
N GLN A 666 7.60 4.78 23.70
CA GLN A 666 7.92 3.54 24.41
C GLN A 666 9.42 3.14 24.29
N GLY A 667 10.11 3.60 23.25
CA GLY A 667 11.53 3.31 23.01
C GLY A 667 11.81 1.83 22.68
N GLY A 668 13.08 1.51 22.42
CA GLY A 668 13.56 0.12 22.38
C GLY A 668 13.31 -0.71 21.12
N ASP A 669 12.24 -0.50 20.36
CA ASP A 669 11.90 -1.33 19.19
C ASP A 669 12.07 -0.55 17.86
N VAL A 670 13.16 -0.82 17.13
CA VAL A 670 13.47 -0.14 15.85
C VAL A 670 12.55 -0.61 14.73
N TYR A 671 12.20 -1.91 14.73
CA TYR A 671 11.37 -2.50 13.69
C TYR A 671 9.94 -1.96 13.76
N ARG A 672 9.31 -1.94 14.95
CA ARG A 672 7.96 -1.40 15.12
C ARG A 672 7.89 0.09 14.76
N ARG A 673 8.93 0.87 15.07
CA ARG A 673 9.02 2.30 14.67
C ARG A 673 9.01 2.45 13.14
N SER A 674 9.84 1.67 12.45
CA SER A 674 9.91 1.69 10.99
C SER A 674 8.57 1.30 10.34
N GLN A 675 7.94 0.24 10.84
CA GLN A 675 6.64 -0.23 10.34
C GLN A 675 5.51 0.74 10.61
N ALA A 676 5.43 1.32 11.82
CA ALA A 676 4.42 2.33 12.15
C ALA A 676 4.57 3.58 11.24
N SER A 677 5.81 4.02 11.00
CA SER A 677 6.08 5.16 10.10
C SER A 677 5.68 4.85 8.65
N THR A 678 5.97 3.64 8.17
CA THR A 678 5.58 3.19 6.83
C THR A 678 4.05 3.21 6.68
N ARG A 679 3.32 2.60 7.61
CA ARG A 679 1.85 2.57 7.60
C ARG A 679 1.22 3.96 7.74
N PHE A 680 1.80 4.84 8.57
CA PHE A 680 1.36 6.24 8.66
C PHE A 680 1.54 6.97 7.32
N ASN A 681 2.70 6.84 6.68
CA ASN A 681 2.95 7.48 5.38
C ASN A 681 2.03 6.95 4.28
N GLU A 682 1.74 5.65 4.26
CA GLU A 682 0.75 5.05 3.36
C GLU A 682 -0.66 5.62 3.62
N ALA A 683 -1.12 5.62 4.88
CA ALA A 683 -2.43 6.15 5.22
C ALA A 683 -2.55 7.65 4.89
N LYS A 684 -1.48 8.44 5.13
CA LYS A 684 -1.39 9.85 4.79
C LYS A 684 -1.51 10.10 3.29
N ARG A 685 -0.93 9.25 2.44
CA ARG A 685 -1.02 9.36 0.98
C ARG A 685 -2.43 9.03 0.45
N ARG A 686 -3.18 8.14 1.10
CA ARG A 686 -4.55 7.77 0.69
C ARG A 686 -5.58 8.89 0.87
N VAL A 687 -5.37 9.81 1.82
CA VAL A 687 -6.32 10.90 2.13
C VAL A 687 -6.57 11.82 0.92
N PRO A 688 -5.55 12.44 0.28
CA PRO A 688 -5.78 13.30 -0.88
C PRO A 688 -6.40 12.55 -2.07
N ASP A 689 -6.07 11.28 -2.28
CA ASP A 689 -6.65 10.45 -3.34
C ASP A 689 -8.13 10.18 -3.08
N ALA A 690 -8.49 9.89 -1.82
CA ALA A 690 -9.89 9.73 -1.41
C ALA A 690 -10.67 11.04 -1.60
N VAL A 691 -10.08 12.21 -1.27
CA VAL A 691 -10.73 13.52 -1.48
C VAL A 691 -10.96 13.77 -2.96
N LYS A 692 -9.95 13.52 -3.80
CA LYS A 692 -10.07 13.61 -5.26
C LYS A 692 -11.20 12.73 -5.77
N ALA A 693 -11.26 11.46 -5.38
CA ALA A 693 -12.32 10.54 -5.77
C ALA A 693 -13.71 10.96 -5.26
N ALA A 694 -13.80 11.57 -4.07
CA ALA A 694 -15.05 12.02 -3.50
C ALA A 694 -15.67 13.18 -4.29
N TYR A 695 -14.87 14.15 -4.74
CA TYR A 695 -15.30 15.33 -5.51
C TYR A 695 -15.52 15.01 -6.99
N CYS A 696 -16.58 14.26 -7.27
CA CYS A 696 -16.91 13.77 -8.60
C CYS A 696 -18.28 14.20 -9.13
N ILE A 697 -19.08 15.00 -8.40
CA ILE A 697 -20.41 15.42 -8.84
C ILE A 697 -20.38 16.85 -9.35
N VAL A 698 -20.62 17.03 -10.64
CA VAL A 698 -20.70 18.34 -11.30
C VAL A 698 -22.14 18.80 -11.31
N ILE A 699 -22.38 20.05 -10.93
CA ILE A 699 -23.69 20.67 -10.82
C ILE A 699 -23.69 21.97 -11.61
N THR A 700 -24.61 22.08 -12.56
CA THR A 700 -24.73 23.26 -13.44
C THR A 700 -26.14 23.38 -14.03
N PHE A 701 -26.41 24.47 -14.75
CA PHE A 701 -27.66 24.64 -15.51
C PHE A 701 -27.59 23.98 -16.89
N SER A 702 -28.66 23.27 -17.24
CA SER A 702 -28.96 22.77 -18.58
C SER A 702 -29.52 23.88 -19.49
N GLU A 703 -29.63 23.57 -20.79
CA GLU A 703 -30.23 24.47 -21.80
C GLU A 703 -31.67 24.88 -21.46
N LYS A 704 -32.41 24.02 -20.75
CA LYS A 704 -33.80 24.24 -20.32
C LYS A 704 -33.90 25.03 -19.01
N ASN A 705 -32.80 25.64 -18.55
CA ASN A 705 -32.72 26.37 -17.29
C ASN A 705 -33.09 25.50 -16.06
N GLN A 706 -32.77 24.20 -16.12
CA GLN A 706 -32.91 23.26 -15.01
C GLN A 706 -31.54 22.89 -14.45
N ILE A 707 -31.42 22.78 -13.14
CA ILE A 707 -30.18 22.32 -12.48
C ILE A 707 -30.03 20.83 -12.73
N ILE A 708 -28.90 20.45 -13.32
CA ILE A 708 -28.50 19.07 -13.56
C ILE A 708 -27.29 18.74 -12.69
N ALA A 709 -27.18 17.46 -12.31
CA ALA A 709 -26.02 16.92 -11.64
C ALA A 709 -25.54 15.67 -12.38
N PHE A 710 -24.28 15.61 -12.75
CA PHE A 710 -23.68 14.45 -13.43
C PHE A 710 -22.34 14.10 -12.81
N GLN A 711 -21.89 12.86 -13.02
CA GLN A 711 -20.65 12.38 -12.44
C GLN A 711 -19.48 12.58 -13.41
N ALA A 712 -18.44 13.26 -12.95
CA ALA A 712 -17.15 13.36 -13.60
C ALA A 712 -16.11 12.68 -12.71
N THR A 713 -15.61 11.52 -13.13
CA THR A 713 -14.66 10.74 -12.33
C THR A 713 -13.23 11.22 -12.61
N PRO A 714 -12.54 11.80 -11.62
CA PRO A 714 -11.17 12.26 -11.83
C PRO A 714 -10.20 11.08 -12.03
N THR A 715 -9.31 11.20 -13.00
CA THR A 715 -8.25 10.21 -13.29
C THR A 715 -6.87 10.78 -12.94
N ASP A 716 -5.84 9.93 -12.91
CA ASP A 716 -4.46 10.38 -12.63
C ASP A 716 -3.80 11.05 -13.84
N GLU A 717 -4.25 10.72 -15.04
CA GLU A 717 -3.73 11.26 -16.30
C GLU A 717 -4.31 12.65 -16.62
N GLN A 718 -5.57 12.92 -16.26
CA GLN A 718 -6.26 14.16 -16.62
C GLN A 718 -6.81 14.91 -15.39
N PRO A 719 -6.58 16.24 -15.29
CA PRO A 719 -7.19 17.07 -14.25
C PRO A 719 -8.73 17.04 -14.29
N LEU A 720 -9.37 17.14 -13.12
CA LEU A 720 -10.83 17.13 -13.00
C LEU A 720 -11.50 18.17 -13.92
N PHE A 721 -10.95 19.38 -14.01
CA PHE A 721 -11.51 20.42 -14.86
C PHE A 721 -11.49 20.06 -16.35
N GLU A 722 -10.43 19.42 -16.86
CA GLU A 722 -10.37 19.00 -18.27
C GLU A 722 -11.39 17.90 -18.58
N ILE A 723 -11.60 16.98 -17.63
CA ILE A 723 -12.64 15.94 -17.75
C ILE A 723 -14.03 16.58 -17.84
N ILE A 724 -14.30 17.56 -16.98
CA ILE A 724 -15.56 18.31 -16.98
C ILE A 724 -15.74 19.09 -18.29
N LYS A 725 -14.67 19.72 -18.77
CA LYS A 725 -14.65 20.53 -19.99
C LYS A 725 -14.95 19.69 -21.23
N ALA A 726 -14.45 18.46 -21.29
CA ALA A 726 -14.75 17.50 -22.35
C ALA A 726 -16.16 16.88 -22.26
N ASP A 727 -16.85 16.98 -21.11
CA ASP A 727 -18.19 16.42 -20.93
C ASP A 727 -19.25 17.30 -21.60
N LYS A 728 -20.03 16.71 -22.51
CA LYS A 728 -21.11 17.39 -23.24
C LYS A 728 -22.17 18.00 -22.31
N SER A 729 -22.35 17.44 -21.12
CA SER A 729 -23.31 17.91 -20.11
C SER A 729 -22.88 19.25 -19.49
N ALA A 730 -21.57 19.55 -19.44
CA ALA A 730 -21.06 20.83 -18.97
C ALA A 730 -21.39 21.98 -19.94
N ARG A 731 -21.52 21.66 -21.24
CA ARG A 731 -21.81 22.61 -22.33
C ARG A 731 -20.80 23.77 -22.38
N ILE A 732 -19.53 23.47 -22.15
CA ILE A 732 -18.43 24.44 -22.28
C ILE A 732 -18.01 24.49 -23.76
N GLN A 733 -17.98 25.68 -24.33
CA GLN A 733 -17.58 25.91 -25.71
C GLN A 733 -16.09 26.21 -25.78
N GLU A 734 -15.33 25.33 -26.43
CA GLU A 734 -13.90 25.54 -26.70
C GLU A 734 -13.62 26.13 -28.08
N THR A 735 -14.40 25.72 -29.09
CA THR A 735 -14.20 26.22 -30.45
C THR A 735 -14.68 27.67 -30.55
N ALA A 736 -14.00 28.46 -31.38
CA ALA A 736 -14.45 29.80 -31.71
C ALA A 736 -15.92 29.74 -32.17
N ILE A 737 -16.72 30.67 -31.66
CA ILE A 737 -18.10 30.81 -32.10
C ILE A 737 -18.05 31.39 -33.51
N GLU A 738 -18.79 30.79 -34.44
CA GLU A 738 -18.87 31.34 -35.80
C GLU A 738 -19.61 32.68 -35.75
N PRO A 739 -19.10 33.77 -36.35
CA PRO A 739 -19.72 35.08 -36.20
C PRO A 739 -21.17 35.12 -36.73
N SER A 740 -21.48 34.38 -37.81
CA SER A 740 -22.84 34.27 -38.36
C SER A 740 -23.84 33.68 -37.36
N ALA A 741 -23.39 32.90 -36.37
CA ALA A 741 -24.26 32.36 -35.33
C ALA A 741 -24.81 33.43 -34.37
N LEU A 742 -24.20 34.62 -34.36
CA LEU A 742 -24.65 35.77 -33.56
C LEU A 742 -25.74 36.59 -34.25
N LEU A 743 -26.15 36.28 -35.49
CA LEU A 743 -27.20 37.00 -36.22
C LEU A 743 -28.62 36.69 -35.66
N PRO A 744 -29.65 37.50 -35.97
CA PRO A 744 -31.03 37.28 -35.52
C PRO A 744 -31.58 35.89 -35.83
N ASP A 745 -31.30 35.35 -37.02
CA ASP A 745 -31.71 34.00 -37.47
C ASP A 745 -30.71 32.90 -37.08
N GLY A 746 -29.69 33.24 -36.28
CA GLY A 746 -28.69 32.31 -35.78
C GLY A 746 -29.21 31.42 -34.64
N PRO A 747 -28.48 30.35 -34.29
CA PRO A 747 -28.90 29.35 -33.31
C PRO A 747 -29.04 29.87 -31.86
N TYR A 748 -28.63 31.11 -31.59
CA TYR A 748 -28.59 31.68 -30.23
C TYR A 748 -29.71 32.68 -29.93
N GLU A 749 -30.43 33.18 -30.94
CA GLU A 749 -31.61 34.07 -30.78
C GLU A 749 -31.42 35.19 -29.72
N ILE A 750 -30.31 35.94 -29.81
CA ILE A 750 -29.94 36.98 -28.81
C ILE A 750 -30.67 38.31 -29.07
N TRP A 751 -31.18 38.50 -30.29
CA TRP A 751 -31.84 39.72 -30.75
C TRP A 751 -33.32 39.75 -30.37
N GLY A 752 -33.86 40.95 -30.16
CA GLY A 752 -35.31 41.15 -30.10
C GLY A 752 -35.94 41.12 -31.50
N GLU A 753 -37.25 40.87 -31.56
CA GLU A 753 -38.01 40.86 -32.82
C GLU A 753 -37.87 42.22 -33.55
N GLY A 754 -37.29 42.21 -34.75
CA GLY A 754 -37.08 43.40 -35.57
C GLY A 754 -36.01 44.39 -35.08
N GLU A 755 -35.16 44.01 -34.12
CA GLU A 755 -34.13 44.87 -33.55
C GLU A 755 -32.99 45.15 -34.56
N PRO A 756 -32.75 46.42 -34.99
CA PRO A 756 -31.77 46.72 -36.04
C PRO A 756 -30.32 46.79 -35.54
N PHE A 757 -30.12 46.84 -34.22
CA PHE A 757 -28.80 46.88 -33.59
C PHE A 757 -28.82 46.30 -32.16
N LYS A 758 -27.71 45.73 -31.71
CA LYS A 758 -27.53 45.21 -30.34
C LYS A 758 -26.32 45.83 -29.67
N LYS A 759 -26.41 46.19 -28.38
CA LYS A 759 -25.21 46.60 -27.62
C LYS A 759 -24.26 45.41 -27.49
N VAL A 760 -22.96 45.66 -27.65
CA VAL A 760 -21.95 44.60 -27.51
C VAL A 760 -21.97 44.02 -26.10
N ARG A 761 -22.12 44.87 -25.07
CA ARG A 761 -22.25 44.41 -23.68
C ARG A 761 -23.39 43.42 -23.48
N ASP A 762 -24.58 43.73 -23.97
CA ASP A 762 -25.76 42.86 -23.81
C ASP A 762 -25.54 41.49 -24.50
N MET A 763 -24.80 41.49 -25.62
CA MET A 763 -24.44 40.27 -26.35
C MET A 763 -23.42 39.42 -25.60
N VAL A 764 -22.39 40.04 -25.00
CA VAL A 764 -21.40 39.35 -24.16
C VAL A 764 -22.07 38.81 -22.89
N ASP A 765 -22.84 39.65 -22.20
CA ASP A 765 -23.57 39.31 -20.97
C ASP A 765 -24.55 38.15 -21.20
N ALA A 766 -25.21 38.08 -22.37
CA ALA A 766 -26.15 37.02 -22.71
C ALA A 766 -25.54 35.61 -22.54
N PHE A 767 -24.30 35.38 -22.99
CA PHE A 767 -23.62 34.08 -22.87
C PHE A 767 -23.39 33.67 -21.41
N PHE A 768 -23.29 34.62 -20.49
CA PHE A 768 -23.13 34.37 -19.06
C PHE A 768 -24.47 34.35 -18.29
N GLN A 769 -25.51 35.01 -18.82
CA GLN A 769 -26.83 35.09 -18.20
C GLN A 769 -27.74 33.92 -18.55
N TYR A 770 -27.87 33.58 -19.83
CA TYR A 770 -28.92 32.68 -20.31
C TYR A 770 -28.45 31.23 -20.43
N PRO A 771 -28.99 30.28 -19.63
CA PRO A 771 -28.56 28.88 -19.70
C PRO A 771 -28.81 28.19 -21.03
N ARG A 772 -29.73 28.71 -21.87
CA ARG A 772 -29.93 28.18 -23.23
C ARG A 772 -28.69 28.33 -24.13
N LEU A 773 -27.81 29.30 -23.85
CA LEU A 773 -26.57 29.51 -24.58
C LEU A 773 -25.45 28.58 -24.07
N PRO A 774 -24.45 28.24 -24.91
CA PRO A 774 -23.28 27.50 -24.45
C PRO A 774 -22.46 28.34 -23.47
N LYS A 775 -21.72 27.67 -22.57
CA LYS A 775 -20.88 28.35 -21.58
C LYS A 775 -19.55 28.73 -22.20
N VAL A 776 -19.22 30.00 -22.12
CA VAL A 776 -17.93 30.53 -22.56
C VAL A 776 -17.06 30.78 -21.33
N LEU A 777 -15.80 30.34 -21.39
CA LEU A 777 -14.87 30.47 -20.27
C LEU A 777 -14.39 31.92 -20.07
N GLN A 778 -14.19 32.64 -21.17
CA GLN A 778 -13.65 34.01 -21.18
C GLN A 778 -14.51 34.94 -22.04
N PRO A 779 -14.84 36.16 -21.56
CA PRO A 779 -15.53 37.16 -22.38
C PRO A 779 -14.81 37.49 -23.70
N GLU A 780 -13.47 37.43 -23.70
CA GLU A 780 -12.64 37.66 -24.89
C GLU A 780 -12.96 36.74 -26.06
N ALA A 781 -13.44 35.51 -25.83
CA ALA A 781 -13.84 34.62 -26.92
C ALA A 781 -15.03 35.19 -27.71
N VAL A 782 -16.01 35.80 -27.02
CA VAL A 782 -17.14 36.48 -27.67
C VAL A 782 -16.67 37.77 -28.34
N ARG A 783 -15.79 38.55 -27.69
CA ARG A 783 -15.21 39.77 -28.27
C ARG A 783 -14.45 39.49 -29.57
N ASN A 784 -13.63 38.45 -29.59
CA ASN A 784 -12.88 38.04 -30.77
C ASN A 784 -13.80 37.55 -31.89
N THR A 785 -14.90 36.87 -31.54
CA THR A 785 -15.95 36.50 -32.51
C THR A 785 -16.58 37.74 -33.16
N ILE A 786 -16.86 38.79 -32.37
CA ILE A 786 -17.39 40.06 -32.87
C ILE A 786 -16.35 40.80 -33.74
N LYS A 787 -15.07 40.83 -33.34
CA LYS A 787 -13.99 41.41 -34.18
C LYS A 787 -13.88 40.68 -35.52
N LEU A 788 -13.91 39.35 -35.49
CA LEU A 788 -13.84 38.52 -36.69
C LEU A 788 -15.03 38.76 -37.62
N GLY A 789 -16.25 38.80 -37.09
CA GLY A 789 -17.44 39.08 -37.91
C GLY A 789 -17.45 40.48 -38.51
N CYS A 790 -16.93 41.48 -37.80
CA CYS A 790 -16.71 42.82 -38.33
C CYS A 790 -15.69 42.82 -39.48
N ARG A 791 -14.56 42.09 -39.33
CA ARG A 791 -13.54 41.93 -40.36
C ARG A 791 -14.06 41.21 -41.62
N ARG A 792 -14.92 40.20 -41.43
CA ARG A 792 -15.58 39.49 -42.54
C ARG A 792 -16.75 40.25 -43.16
N GLY A 793 -17.21 41.33 -42.52
CA GLY A 793 -18.33 42.14 -43.02
C GLY A 793 -19.72 41.56 -42.73
N ILE A 794 -19.81 40.56 -41.84
CA ILE A 794 -21.07 39.92 -41.41
C ILE A 794 -21.93 40.92 -40.61
N PHE A 795 -21.30 41.83 -39.88
CA PHE A 795 -21.97 42.95 -39.20
C PHE A 795 -21.12 44.21 -39.21
N VAL A 796 -21.77 45.35 -38.95
CA VAL A 796 -21.13 46.66 -38.83
C VAL A 796 -21.00 47.02 -37.36
N LEU A 797 -19.78 47.27 -36.90
CA LEU A 797 -19.54 47.73 -35.53
C LEU A 797 -19.57 49.26 -35.49
N ARG A 798 -20.48 49.84 -34.71
CA ARG A 798 -20.56 51.28 -34.48
C ARG A 798 -20.02 51.63 -33.10
N TYR A 799 -19.05 52.52 -33.07
CA TYR A 799 -18.43 53.08 -31.88
C TYR A 799 -18.84 54.54 -31.69
N ARG A 800 -19.33 54.88 -30.50
CA ARG A 800 -19.64 56.27 -30.13
C ARG A 800 -18.41 56.92 -29.50
N LEU A 801 -17.85 57.93 -30.17
CA LEU A 801 -16.71 58.69 -29.66
C LEU A 801 -17.11 59.56 -28.45
N PRO A 802 -16.15 59.94 -27.59
CA PRO A 802 -16.43 60.79 -26.43
C PRO A 802 -17.03 62.16 -26.77
N ASP A 803 -16.75 62.68 -27.97
CA ASP A 803 -17.31 63.93 -28.49
C ASP A 803 -18.75 63.80 -29.04
N GLY A 804 -19.31 62.58 -29.00
CA GLY A 804 -20.66 62.27 -29.47
C GLY A 804 -20.74 61.90 -30.96
N SER A 805 -19.65 62.01 -31.73
CA SER A 805 -19.60 61.55 -33.11
C SER A 805 -19.58 60.01 -33.20
N MET A 806 -19.99 59.48 -34.36
CA MET A 806 -20.14 58.04 -34.56
C MET A 806 -19.13 57.53 -35.59
N LYS A 807 -18.41 56.48 -35.22
CA LYS A 807 -17.45 55.81 -36.09
C LYS A 807 -17.90 54.39 -36.39
N THR A 808 -17.93 53.98 -37.66
CA THR A 808 -18.30 52.62 -38.07
C THR A 808 -17.12 51.84 -38.60
N TYR A 809 -17.13 50.54 -38.35
CA TYR A 809 -16.16 49.58 -38.86
C TYR A 809 -16.92 48.48 -39.62
N TRP A 810 -16.49 48.23 -40.86
CA TRP A 810 -17.02 47.18 -41.72
C TRP A 810 -15.90 46.72 -42.65
N ARG A 811 -15.64 45.40 -42.68
CA ARG A 811 -14.50 44.80 -43.39
C ARG A 811 -13.17 45.50 -43.09
N ALA A 812 -12.97 45.84 -41.82
CA ALA A 812 -11.79 46.53 -41.33
C ALA A 812 -11.31 45.90 -40.03
N GLU A 813 -9.99 45.91 -39.81
CA GLU A 813 -9.42 45.53 -38.53
C GLU A 813 -9.58 46.65 -37.49
N ILE A 814 -9.74 46.26 -36.23
CA ILE A 814 -9.95 47.17 -35.11
C ILE A 814 -8.64 47.26 -34.33
N GLU A 815 -7.73 48.13 -34.76
CA GLU A 815 -6.35 48.17 -34.24
C GLU A 815 -6.16 49.08 -33.00
N SER A 816 -6.96 50.14 -32.83
CA SER A 816 -6.63 51.24 -31.91
C SER A 816 -7.77 51.74 -30.99
N ILE A 817 -8.92 51.06 -30.96
CA ILE A 817 -10.02 51.47 -30.06
C ILE A 817 -9.80 50.87 -28.67
N LYS A 818 -9.96 51.68 -27.62
CA LYS A 818 -10.20 51.18 -26.26
C LYS A 818 -11.52 50.43 -26.27
N TRP A 819 -11.48 49.10 -26.25
CA TRP A 819 -12.67 48.24 -26.32
C TRP A 819 -13.59 48.46 -25.12
N ASP A 820 -14.50 49.42 -25.27
CA ASP A 820 -15.51 49.78 -24.28
C ASP A 820 -16.88 49.32 -24.78
N GLU A 821 -17.39 48.25 -24.17
CA GLU A 821 -18.61 47.58 -24.62
C GLU A 821 -19.87 48.44 -24.43
N ASP A 822 -19.81 49.43 -23.54
CA ASP A 822 -20.93 50.36 -23.28
C ASP A 822 -21.10 51.39 -24.41
N SER A 823 -20.03 51.67 -25.18
CA SER A 823 -20.03 52.59 -26.32
C SER A 823 -20.05 51.89 -27.69
N LEU A 824 -20.08 50.56 -27.70
CA LEU A 824 -20.10 49.73 -28.90
C LEU A 824 -21.48 49.11 -29.16
N VAL A 825 -21.91 49.22 -30.41
CA VAL A 825 -23.16 48.65 -30.91
C VAL A 825 -22.89 47.87 -32.18
N LEU A 826 -23.36 46.64 -32.24
CA LEU A 826 -23.32 45.77 -33.41
C LEU A 826 -24.61 45.98 -34.23
N MET A 827 -24.47 46.32 -35.50
CA MET A 827 -25.57 46.63 -36.41
C MET A 827 -25.61 45.63 -37.58
N LEU A 828 -26.82 45.34 -38.06
CA LEU A 828 -27.00 44.58 -39.30
C LEU A 828 -26.56 45.45 -40.50
N PRO A 829 -25.77 44.94 -41.46
CA PRO A 829 -25.21 45.77 -42.52
C PRO A 829 -26.26 46.48 -43.37
N GLU A 830 -27.39 45.83 -43.68
CA GLU A 830 -28.50 46.41 -44.45
C GLU A 830 -29.25 47.53 -43.71
N LYS A 831 -29.03 47.68 -42.40
CA LYS A 831 -29.58 48.77 -41.57
C LYS A 831 -28.51 49.80 -41.18
N ALA A 832 -27.27 49.61 -41.62
CA ALA A 832 -26.13 50.45 -41.27
C ALA A 832 -25.83 51.49 -42.34
N GLU A 833 -25.40 52.68 -41.90
CA GLU A 833 -24.81 53.72 -42.75
C GLU A 833 -23.37 53.95 -42.28
N LEU A 834 -22.41 53.80 -43.20
CA LEU A 834 -20.98 53.92 -42.94
C LEU A 834 -20.58 55.39 -42.76
N THR A 835 -19.77 55.66 -41.74
CA THR A 835 -19.11 56.95 -41.53
C THR A 835 -17.65 56.96 -41.96
N GLU A 836 -17.07 55.80 -42.21
CA GLU A 836 -15.72 55.62 -42.76
C GLU A 836 -15.73 54.45 -43.75
N LEU A 837 -14.98 54.56 -44.85
CA LEU A 837 -14.83 53.51 -45.86
C LEU A 837 -13.35 53.32 -46.18
N THR A 838 -12.82 52.14 -45.88
CA THR A 838 -11.40 51.84 -46.08
C THR A 838 -11.05 51.87 -47.57
N PRO A 839 -10.07 52.67 -48.01
CA PRO A 839 -9.75 52.82 -49.44
C PRO A 839 -9.33 51.52 -50.13
N ALA A 840 -8.77 50.56 -49.40
CA ALA A 840 -8.38 49.25 -49.94
C ALA A 840 -9.59 48.39 -50.34
N LEU A 841 -10.78 48.60 -49.77
CA LEU A 841 -11.98 47.84 -50.12
C LEU A 841 -12.48 48.15 -51.53
N LEU A 842 -12.11 49.31 -52.07
CA LEU A 842 -12.45 49.69 -53.44
C LEU A 842 -11.56 49.00 -54.47
N ALA A 843 -10.46 48.37 -54.03
CA ALA A 843 -9.55 47.68 -54.92
C ALA A 843 -10.22 46.44 -55.57
N PRO A 844 -9.80 46.10 -56.79
CA PRO A 844 -10.19 44.86 -57.45
C PRO A 844 -10.01 43.62 -56.58
N GLY A 845 -11.06 42.78 -56.51
CA GLY A 845 -11.07 41.55 -55.72
C GLY A 845 -11.25 41.75 -54.21
N ALA A 846 -11.30 42.98 -53.70
CA ALA A 846 -11.49 43.24 -52.26
C ALA A 846 -12.97 43.18 -51.81
N LEU A 847 -13.90 43.48 -52.72
CA LEU A 847 -15.34 43.35 -52.50
C LEU A 847 -15.96 42.48 -53.61
N PRO A 848 -16.84 41.52 -53.27
CA PRO A 848 -17.43 40.64 -54.27
C PRO A 848 -18.43 41.41 -55.13
N ASP A 849 -18.54 41.06 -56.41
CA ASP A 849 -19.45 41.68 -57.38
C ASP A 849 -19.31 43.20 -57.58
N LEU A 850 -18.25 43.84 -57.06
CA LEU A 850 -17.97 45.24 -57.30
C LEU A 850 -17.34 45.46 -58.68
N TRP A 851 -16.37 44.61 -59.02
CA TRP A 851 -15.65 44.67 -60.30
C TRP A 851 -16.13 43.55 -61.22
N GLN A 852 -16.85 43.91 -62.30
CA GLN A 852 -17.27 42.95 -63.34
C GLN A 852 -16.37 42.95 -64.58
N GLY A 853 -15.30 43.74 -64.57
CA GLY A 853 -14.34 43.88 -65.67
C GLY A 853 -13.12 44.72 -65.26
N GLU A 854 -12.38 45.25 -66.25
CA GLU A 854 -11.18 46.05 -66.03
C GLU A 854 -11.46 47.50 -65.55
N THR A 855 -12.70 47.96 -65.65
CA THR A 855 -13.06 49.34 -65.28
C THR A 855 -14.44 49.39 -64.65
N ILE A 856 -14.64 50.34 -63.72
CA ILE A 856 -15.93 50.72 -63.14
C ILE A 856 -16.05 52.23 -63.15
N THR A 857 -17.25 52.78 -62.97
CA THR A 857 -17.47 54.22 -62.84
C THR A 857 -17.72 54.62 -61.38
N LEU A 858 -17.59 55.92 -61.07
CA LEU A 858 -17.97 56.44 -59.77
C LEU A 858 -19.48 56.23 -59.48
N GLY A 859 -20.33 56.28 -60.52
CA GLY A 859 -21.76 55.94 -60.41
C GLY A 859 -22.02 54.47 -60.04
N ASP A 860 -21.17 53.55 -60.50
CA ASP A 860 -21.26 52.13 -60.12
C ASP A 860 -20.96 51.94 -58.63
N LEU A 861 -20.00 52.70 -58.08
CA LEU A 861 -19.73 52.72 -56.64
C LEU A 861 -20.91 53.25 -55.82
N TYR A 862 -21.57 54.32 -56.28
CA TYR A 862 -22.79 54.82 -55.62
C TYR A 862 -23.91 53.78 -55.61
N THR A 863 -24.06 53.05 -56.70
CA THR A 863 -25.04 51.97 -56.81
C THR A 863 -24.69 50.80 -55.89
N TYR A 864 -23.41 50.42 -55.84
CA TYR A 864 -22.93 49.34 -54.98
C TYR A 864 -23.15 49.62 -53.49
N PHE A 865 -22.88 50.84 -53.04
CA PHE A 865 -23.04 51.29 -51.65
C PHE A 865 -24.38 51.99 -51.36
N ALA A 866 -25.42 51.74 -52.17
CA ALA A 866 -26.77 52.27 -51.94
C ALA A 866 -27.43 51.69 -50.66
N GLY A 867 -26.89 50.58 -50.14
CA GLY A 867 -27.35 49.87 -48.95
C GLY A 867 -28.29 48.71 -49.28
N GLY A 868 -28.08 47.56 -48.65
CA GLY A 868 -28.94 46.38 -48.77
C GLY A 868 -28.68 45.50 -50.00
N LYS A 869 -27.58 45.73 -50.74
CA LYS A 869 -27.13 44.82 -51.80
C LYS A 869 -26.65 43.51 -51.15
N GLU A 870 -27.26 42.41 -51.55
CA GLU A 870 -26.87 41.05 -51.16
C GLU A 870 -25.65 40.60 -51.97
N VAL A 871 -24.64 40.07 -51.29
CA VAL A 871 -23.38 39.65 -51.89
C VAL A 871 -22.93 38.34 -51.26
N ILE A 872 -22.42 37.43 -52.08
CA ILE A 872 -21.89 36.15 -51.64
C ILE A 872 -20.36 36.24 -51.61
N ASP A 873 -19.76 36.14 -50.43
CA ASP A 873 -18.31 36.06 -50.32
C ASP A 873 -17.83 34.67 -50.78
N PRO A 874 -16.83 34.60 -51.67
CA PRO A 874 -16.25 33.33 -52.07
C PRO A 874 -15.50 32.68 -50.91
N PRO A 875 -15.43 31.34 -50.85
CA PRO A 875 -14.69 30.65 -49.81
C PRO A 875 -13.19 30.98 -49.87
N THR A 876 -12.58 31.15 -48.71
CA THR A 876 -11.14 31.43 -48.52
C THR A 876 -10.54 30.40 -47.54
N ASP A 877 -9.22 30.36 -47.40
CA ASP A 877 -8.55 29.49 -46.41
C ASP A 877 -9.02 29.75 -44.97
N GLU A 878 -9.39 31.00 -44.66
CA GLU A 878 -9.97 31.38 -43.36
C GLU A 878 -11.49 31.17 -43.27
N GLN A 879 -12.17 30.91 -44.39
CA GLN A 879 -13.62 30.81 -44.49
C GLN A 879 -14.01 29.77 -45.55
N PRO A 880 -14.11 28.48 -45.17
CA PRO A 880 -14.28 27.39 -46.14
C PRO A 880 -15.67 27.33 -46.80
N TYR A 881 -16.64 28.11 -46.32
CA TYR A 881 -18.00 28.18 -46.87
C TYR A 881 -18.35 29.61 -47.29
N PRO A 882 -19.12 29.79 -48.37
CA PRO A 882 -19.56 31.12 -48.76
C PRO A 882 -20.51 31.71 -47.71
N ASP A 883 -20.23 32.94 -47.25
CA ASP A 883 -21.14 33.69 -46.38
C ASP A 883 -22.00 34.62 -47.24
N LEU A 884 -23.28 34.69 -46.89
CA LEU A 884 -24.17 35.71 -47.42
C LEU A 884 -24.01 36.99 -46.59
N THR A 885 -23.56 38.08 -47.22
CA THR A 885 -23.40 39.37 -46.56
C THR A 885 -24.18 40.47 -47.28
N PHE A 886 -24.48 41.55 -46.55
CA PHE A 886 -25.12 42.73 -47.10
C PHE A 886 -24.13 43.89 -47.15
N VAL A 887 -24.19 44.67 -48.23
CA VAL A 887 -23.40 45.90 -48.36
C VAL A 887 -24.12 47.03 -47.61
N PRO A 888 -23.46 47.67 -46.63
CA PRO A 888 -24.04 48.79 -45.91
C PRO A 888 -24.09 50.04 -46.78
N LYS A 889 -24.97 50.98 -46.41
CA LYS A 889 -25.11 52.24 -47.13
C LYS A 889 -23.89 53.14 -46.87
N ALA A 890 -23.39 53.84 -47.87
CA ALA A 890 -22.38 54.89 -47.69
C ALA A 890 -22.80 56.18 -48.43
N ALA A 891 -22.54 57.34 -47.82
CA ALA A 891 -22.86 58.62 -48.44
C ALA A 891 -21.95 58.89 -49.66
N PRO A 892 -22.44 59.57 -50.72
CA PRO A 892 -21.64 59.88 -51.91
C PRO A 892 -20.31 60.60 -51.61
N ASP A 893 -20.32 61.55 -50.67
CA ASP A 893 -19.11 62.28 -50.26
C ASP A 893 -18.05 61.35 -49.64
N LEU A 894 -18.49 60.37 -48.85
CA LEU A 894 -17.60 59.39 -48.22
C LEU A 894 -16.97 58.46 -49.28
N ILE A 895 -17.75 58.04 -50.27
CA ILE A 895 -17.28 57.23 -51.40
C ILE A 895 -16.26 58.01 -52.23
N GLN A 896 -16.50 59.29 -52.51
CA GLN A 896 -15.54 60.15 -53.20
C GLN A 896 -14.23 60.28 -52.42
N GLN A 897 -14.31 60.54 -51.11
CA GLN A 897 -13.12 60.62 -50.25
C GLN A 897 -12.32 59.31 -50.24
N ALA A 898 -13.01 58.16 -50.20
CA ALA A 898 -12.37 56.84 -50.26
C ALA A 898 -11.67 56.62 -51.62
N VAL A 899 -12.28 57.03 -52.73
CA VAL A 899 -11.67 56.98 -54.07
C VAL A 899 -10.43 57.88 -54.15
N ILE A 900 -10.51 59.13 -53.68
CA ILE A 900 -9.38 60.07 -53.64
C ILE A 900 -8.23 59.44 -52.85
N SER A 901 -8.53 58.90 -51.67
CA SER A 901 -7.51 58.28 -50.83
C SER A 901 -6.95 56.99 -51.45
N ALA A 902 -7.76 56.21 -52.19
CA ALA A 902 -7.32 54.99 -52.88
C ALA A 902 -6.41 55.29 -54.07
N VAL A 903 -6.65 56.39 -54.79
CA VAL A 903 -5.77 56.87 -55.88
C VAL A 903 -4.43 57.33 -55.30
N ARG A 904 -4.47 58.13 -54.23
CA ARG A 904 -3.27 58.62 -53.55
C ARG A 904 -2.42 57.49 -52.98
N SER A 905 -3.04 56.46 -52.38
CA SER A 905 -2.32 55.28 -51.87
C SER A 905 -1.85 54.33 -52.98
N GLY A 906 -2.29 54.53 -54.22
CA GLY A 906 -1.95 53.70 -55.38
C GLY A 906 -2.73 52.39 -55.49
N ASN A 907 -3.83 52.26 -54.73
CA ASN A 907 -4.73 51.10 -54.81
C ASN A 907 -5.57 51.13 -56.09
N LEU A 908 -5.89 52.32 -56.59
CA LEU A 908 -6.70 52.55 -57.78
C LEU A 908 -6.08 53.62 -58.69
N MET A 909 -6.48 53.61 -59.95
CA MET A 909 -6.17 54.66 -60.92
C MET A 909 -7.47 55.24 -61.45
N ILE A 910 -7.55 56.56 -61.59
CA ILE A 910 -8.67 57.20 -62.27
C ILE A 910 -8.24 57.70 -63.65
N SER A 911 -9.14 57.56 -64.62
CA SER A 911 -8.98 58.07 -65.97
C SER A 911 -10.21 58.87 -66.39
N ASP A 912 -9.96 60.00 -67.06
CA ASP A 912 -10.95 60.83 -67.74
C ASP A 912 -10.43 61.17 -69.15
N GLU A 913 -11.23 61.84 -69.99
CA GLU A 913 -10.87 62.21 -71.36
C GLU A 913 -9.54 62.98 -71.47
N LYS A 914 -9.05 63.59 -70.37
CA LYS A 914 -7.84 64.45 -70.37
C LYS A 914 -6.78 64.08 -69.34
N ILE A 915 -7.07 63.24 -68.34
CA ILE A 915 -6.16 63.02 -67.18
C ILE A 915 -6.14 61.53 -66.81
N MET A 916 -4.97 61.00 -66.44
CA MET A 916 -4.81 59.72 -65.73
C MET A 916 -3.99 59.93 -64.47
N LEU A 917 -4.55 59.59 -63.31
CA LEU A 917 -3.92 59.80 -62.00
C LEU A 917 -3.75 58.48 -61.25
N TRP A 918 -2.53 58.22 -60.79
CA TRP A 918 -2.19 57.08 -59.94
C TRP A 918 -1.06 57.48 -58.99
N LYS A 919 -1.21 57.28 -57.68
CA LYS A 919 -0.28 57.80 -56.64
C LYS A 919 -0.05 59.31 -56.71
N GLU A 920 -1.06 60.05 -57.17
CA GLU A 920 -1.06 61.50 -57.34
C GLU A 920 -2.23 62.11 -56.55
N GLU A 921 -2.14 63.40 -56.19
CA GLU A 921 -3.27 64.10 -55.60
C GLU A 921 -4.39 64.30 -56.63
N VAL A 922 -5.63 63.98 -56.26
CA VAL A 922 -6.79 64.18 -57.13
C VAL A 922 -7.27 65.64 -56.97
N PRO A 923 -7.23 66.47 -58.03
CA PRO A 923 -7.66 67.86 -57.90
C PRO A 923 -9.17 67.99 -57.62
N PRO A 924 -9.60 69.05 -56.90
CA PRO A 924 -11.02 69.30 -56.64
C PRO A 924 -11.82 69.41 -57.95
N GLY A 925 -12.98 68.74 -58.02
CA GLY A 925 -13.90 68.82 -59.16
C GLY A 925 -13.59 67.89 -60.34
N VAL A 926 -12.56 67.04 -60.25
CA VAL A 926 -12.21 66.04 -61.28
C VAL A 926 -13.13 64.82 -61.24
N LEU A 927 -13.63 64.44 -60.06
CA LEU A 927 -14.54 63.32 -59.91
C LEU A 927 -15.97 63.70 -60.32
N LYS A 928 -16.50 62.98 -61.30
CA LYS A 928 -17.89 63.01 -61.78
C LYS A 928 -18.44 61.59 -61.78
N ASP A 929 -19.75 61.42 -61.86
CA ASP A 929 -20.39 60.10 -61.89
C ASP A 929 -19.87 59.22 -63.04
N THR A 930 -19.46 59.83 -64.15
CA THR A 930 -18.88 59.16 -65.33
C THR A 930 -17.36 58.95 -65.26
N THR A 931 -16.69 59.36 -64.18
CA THR A 931 -15.24 59.16 -64.02
C THR A 931 -14.93 57.67 -63.98
N VAL A 932 -14.02 57.24 -64.85
CA VAL A 932 -13.62 55.84 -64.97
C VAL A 932 -12.55 55.53 -63.92
N ILE A 933 -12.79 54.48 -63.16
CA ILE A 933 -11.90 53.93 -62.14
C ILE A 933 -11.37 52.60 -62.68
N ASN A 934 -10.06 52.45 -62.63
CA ASN A 934 -9.31 51.34 -63.24
C ASN A 934 -8.48 50.64 -62.16
N HIS A 935 -8.05 49.42 -62.48
CA HIS A 935 -7.00 48.72 -61.72
C HIS A 935 -5.73 49.57 -61.64
N ARG A 936 -4.86 49.25 -60.68
CA ARG A 936 -3.50 49.80 -60.67
C ARG A 936 -2.82 49.51 -62.02
N PRO A 937 -2.01 50.44 -62.56
CA PRO A 937 -1.33 50.22 -63.84
C PRO A 937 -0.25 49.14 -63.73
N ASP A 938 -0.02 48.41 -64.83
CA ASP A 938 1.03 47.39 -64.91
C ASP A 938 2.43 47.99 -64.72
N ALA A 939 3.32 47.27 -64.03
CA ALA A 939 4.70 47.73 -63.85
C ALA A 939 5.43 47.79 -65.19
N LEU A 940 6.09 48.91 -65.49
CA LEU A 940 6.94 49.04 -66.68
C LEU A 940 8.34 48.49 -66.39
N PRO A 941 8.85 47.53 -67.20
CA PRO A 941 10.23 47.08 -67.11
C PRO A 941 11.19 48.23 -67.44
N TYR A 942 12.31 48.33 -66.74
CA TYR A 942 13.26 49.42 -66.96
C TYR A 942 13.93 49.36 -68.34
N GLU A 943 13.98 48.19 -68.96
CA GLU A 943 14.48 47.96 -70.32
C GLU A 943 13.69 48.77 -71.35
N THR A 944 12.42 49.07 -71.06
CA THR A 944 11.53 49.79 -71.99
C THR A 944 11.93 51.24 -72.24
N ILE A 945 12.79 51.82 -71.39
CA ILE A 945 13.28 53.19 -71.55
C ILE A 945 14.75 53.28 -72.00
N LEU A 946 15.41 52.14 -72.22
CA LEU A 946 16.78 52.10 -72.73
C LEU A 946 16.83 52.44 -74.23
N PRO A 947 17.99 52.88 -74.76
CA PRO A 947 18.11 53.33 -76.16
C PRO A 947 17.64 52.29 -77.18
N ASP A 948 17.86 51.00 -76.94
CA ASP A 948 17.45 49.93 -77.84
C ASP A 948 15.92 49.81 -77.96
N ALA A 949 15.21 50.08 -76.86
CA ALA A 949 13.75 49.95 -76.79
C ALA A 949 13.01 51.28 -77.05
N LEU A 950 13.64 52.42 -76.78
CA LEU A 950 13.03 53.75 -76.90
C LEU A 950 14.02 54.77 -77.48
N PRO A 951 14.55 54.56 -78.71
CA PRO A 951 15.63 55.38 -79.27
C PRO A 951 15.24 56.86 -79.41
N GLU A 952 13.95 57.14 -79.61
CA GLU A 952 13.38 58.48 -79.76
C GLU A 952 13.56 59.35 -78.51
N ALA A 953 13.71 58.75 -77.32
CA ALA A 953 13.95 59.48 -76.08
C ALA A 953 15.42 59.91 -75.90
N TRP A 954 16.35 59.37 -76.71
CA TRP A 954 17.79 59.49 -76.47
C TRP A 954 18.49 60.31 -77.55
N SER A 955 19.42 61.17 -77.12
CA SER A 955 20.34 61.92 -77.99
C SER A 955 21.76 61.41 -77.76
N GLY A 956 22.10 60.31 -78.44
CA GLY A 956 23.36 59.61 -78.23
C GLY A 956 23.36 58.82 -76.92
N LYS A 957 24.17 59.24 -75.94
CA LYS A 957 24.27 58.59 -74.62
C LYS A 957 23.49 59.32 -73.52
N SER A 958 22.81 60.41 -73.83
CA SER A 958 22.08 61.24 -72.87
C SER A 958 20.59 61.36 -73.21
N THR A 959 19.78 61.60 -72.18
CA THR A 959 18.33 61.82 -72.24
C THR A 959 17.89 62.71 -71.08
N ASN A 960 16.61 63.09 -71.02
CA ASN A 960 15.99 63.71 -69.83
C ASN A 960 14.63 63.07 -69.54
N ALA A 961 14.14 63.22 -68.31
CA ALA A 961 12.90 62.57 -67.88
C ALA A 961 11.70 62.95 -68.75
N LYS A 962 11.62 64.19 -69.24
CA LYS A 962 10.55 64.66 -70.13
C LYS A 962 10.58 63.97 -71.50
N SER A 963 11.78 63.72 -72.04
CA SER A 963 11.95 63.05 -73.33
C SER A 963 11.58 61.57 -73.23
N ILE A 964 11.94 60.91 -72.13
CA ILE A 964 11.47 59.55 -71.81
C ILE A 964 9.94 59.52 -71.70
N PHE A 965 9.34 60.47 -70.97
CA PHE A 965 7.88 60.57 -70.83
C PHE A 965 7.17 60.78 -72.17
N ASP A 966 7.61 61.74 -72.98
CA ASP A 966 6.97 62.06 -74.26
C ASP A 966 7.08 60.89 -75.25
N ALA A 967 8.24 60.22 -75.31
CA ALA A 967 8.43 59.05 -76.16
C ALA A 967 7.59 57.84 -75.68
N LEU A 968 7.50 57.60 -74.36
CA LEU A 968 6.61 56.58 -73.82
C LEU A 968 5.13 56.89 -74.09
N MET A 969 4.73 58.15 -73.94
CA MET A 969 3.38 58.64 -74.25
C MET A 969 3.01 58.44 -75.72
N GLN A 970 3.96 58.67 -76.63
CA GLN A 970 3.76 58.46 -78.07
C GLN A 970 3.67 56.97 -78.42
N LYS A 971 4.48 56.11 -77.77
CA LYS A 971 4.58 54.68 -78.08
C LYS A 971 3.49 53.82 -77.44
N ARG A 972 3.09 54.11 -76.19
CA ARG A 972 2.13 53.29 -75.41
C ARG A 972 0.78 53.97 -75.18
N GLY A 973 0.64 55.23 -75.59
CA GLY A 973 -0.52 56.04 -75.25
C GLY A 973 -0.38 56.64 -73.85
N ARG A 974 -1.51 56.97 -73.24
CA ARG A 974 -1.56 57.74 -71.99
C ARG A 974 -1.00 56.94 -70.81
N LEU A 975 -0.15 57.55 -69.99
CA LEU A 975 0.49 56.94 -68.81
C LEU A 975 0.56 57.96 -67.65
N PRO A 976 0.34 57.56 -66.39
CA PRO A 976 0.59 58.40 -65.21
C PRO A 976 2.07 58.80 -65.09
N TRP A 977 2.34 60.02 -64.61
CA TRP A 977 3.70 60.52 -64.46
C TRP A 977 4.49 59.70 -63.43
N THR A 978 3.84 59.30 -62.34
CA THR A 978 4.44 58.46 -61.29
C THR A 978 4.90 57.09 -61.79
N GLN A 979 4.24 56.53 -62.81
CA GLN A 979 4.66 55.27 -63.44
C GLN A 979 5.97 55.45 -64.22
N VAL A 980 6.14 56.61 -64.88
CA VAL A 980 7.38 56.97 -65.57
C VAL A 980 8.49 57.30 -64.57
N GLN A 981 8.17 57.95 -63.44
CA GLN A 981 9.13 58.14 -62.36
C GLN A 981 9.64 56.80 -61.80
N GLN A 982 8.77 55.80 -61.64
CA GLN A 982 9.15 54.47 -61.15
C GLN A 982 10.06 53.73 -62.12
N VAL A 983 9.78 53.76 -63.44
CA VAL A 983 10.61 53.04 -64.43
C VAL A 983 12.01 53.68 -64.57
N ILE A 984 12.10 55.01 -64.55
CA ILE A 984 13.39 55.73 -64.56
C ILE A 984 14.17 55.45 -63.27
N SER A 985 13.51 55.50 -62.11
CA SER A 985 14.14 55.18 -60.83
C SER A 985 14.63 53.72 -60.79
N SER A 986 13.89 52.81 -61.41
CA SER A 986 14.28 51.40 -61.55
C SER A 986 15.50 51.22 -62.46
N ALA A 987 15.56 51.91 -63.60
CA ALA A 987 16.74 51.90 -64.48
C ALA A 987 17.99 52.46 -63.78
N LYS A 988 17.82 53.51 -62.96
CA LYS A 988 18.90 54.10 -62.16
C LYS A 988 19.37 53.14 -61.07
N LYS A 989 18.44 52.48 -60.37
CA LYS A 989 18.75 51.46 -59.36
C LYS A 989 19.49 50.25 -59.96
N ASN A 990 19.16 49.86 -61.19
CA ASN A 990 19.81 48.76 -61.92
C ASN A 990 21.09 49.19 -62.68
N HIS A 991 21.65 50.37 -62.36
CA HIS A 991 22.90 50.91 -62.92
C HIS A 991 22.94 51.01 -64.46
N GLN A 992 21.78 51.07 -65.13
CA GLN A 992 21.74 51.23 -66.60
C GLN A 992 21.87 52.70 -67.01
N ILE A 993 21.34 53.59 -66.18
CA ILE A 993 21.40 55.04 -66.37
C ILE A 993 21.91 55.70 -65.07
N GLN A 994 22.62 56.81 -65.21
CA GLN A 994 23.03 57.67 -64.09
C GLN A 994 22.61 59.10 -64.35
N SER A 995 22.43 59.89 -63.28
CA SER A 995 22.17 61.32 -63.43
C SER A 995 23.42 62.01 -64.01
N SER A 996 23.22 62.87 -65.00
CA SER A 996 24.32 63.72 -65.51
C SER A 996 24.81 64.67 -64.41
N LEU A 997 26.06 65.14 -64.50
CA LEU A 997 26.68 66.10 -63.57
C LEU A 997 25.88 67.41 -63.44
N THR A 998 25.05 67.74 -64.43
CA THR A 998 24.22 68.95 -64.46
C THR A 998 22.72 68.68 -64.26
N SER A 999 22.34 67.44 -63.91
CA SER A 999 20.94 67.07 -63.69
C SER A 999 20.34 67.77 -62.47
N GLY A 1000 19.10 68.24 -62.61
CA GLY A 1000 18.24 68.62 -61.48
C GLY A 1000 17.85 67.42 -60.60
N GLU A 1001 17.17 67.70 -59.49
CA GLU A 1001 16.75 66.70 -58.50
C GLU A 1001 15.85 65.61 -59.12
N TRP A 1002 15.95 64.39 -58.59
CA TRP A 1002 15.17 63.24 -59.02
C TRP A 1002 14.76 62.40 -57.81
N PRO A 1003 13.50 61.90 -57.72
CA PRO A 1003 12.37 62.14 -58.64
C PRO A 1003 11.86 63.59 -58.59
N CYS A 1004 11.29 64.08 -59.69
CA CYS A 1004 10.77 65.44 -59.81
C CYS A 1004 9.36 65.47 -60.39
N GLU A 1005 8.64 66.59 -60.22
CA GLU A 1005 7.34 66.82 -60.86
C GLU A 1005 7.49 66.95 -62.39
N LEU A 1006 6.42 66.66 -63.13
CA LEU A 1006 6.43 66.66 -64.60
C LEU A 1006 6.90 68.01 -65.18
N VAL A 1007 6.66 69.11 -64.48
CA VAL A 1007 7.08 70.47 -64.87
C VAL A 1007 8.60 70.62 -64.87
N ASP A 1008 9.30 69.92 -63.97
CA ASP A 1008 10.76 69.95 -63.84
C ASP A 1008 11.46 68.77 -64.55
N ALA A 1009 10.70 67.89 -65.20
CA ALA A 1009 11.19 66.68 -65.87
C ALA A 1009 12.25 66.96 -66.97
N VAL A 1010 12.27 68.15 -67.56
CA VAL A 1010 13.29 68.55 -68.55
C VAL A 1010 14.66 68.75 -67.89
N LYS A 1011 14.69 69.18 -66.63
CA LYS A 1011 15.92 69.45 -65.87
C LYS A 1011 16.57 68.16 -65.34
N ALA A 1012 15.79 67.10 -65.17
CA ALA A 1012 16.29 65.79 -64.75
C ALA A 1012 16.94 65.06 -65.93
N GLN A 1013 18.26 65.16 -66.05
CA GLN A 1013 19.05 64.63 -67.17
C GLN A 1013 19.77 63.34 -66.78
N PHE A 1014 19.74 62.36 -67.68
CA PHE A 1014 20.32 61.04 -67.46
C PHE A 1014 21.26 60.65 -68.61
N GLU A 1015 22.28 59.88 -68.29
CA GLU A 1015 23.26 59.35 -69.23
C GLU A 1015 23.45 57.84 -69.02
N LEU A 1016 23.80 57.13 -70.09
CA LEU A 1016 24.14 55.71 -70.00
C LEU A 1016 25.39 55.50 -69.16
N TYR A 1017 25.35 54.49 -68.29
CA TYR A 1017 26.48 54.16 -67.43
C TYR A 1017 27.64 53.56 -68.25
N LEU A 1018 28.82 54.21 -68.26
CA LEU A 1018 29.99 53.78 -69.04
C LEU A 1018 30.96 52.94 -68.19
N HIS A 1019 31.15 51.66 -68.53
CA HIS A 1019 32.20 50.82 -67.94
C HIS A 1019 33.56 51.12 -68.59
N ASN A 1020 34.54 51.61 -67.83
CA ASN A 1020 35.96 51.64 -68.23
C ASN A 1020 36.73 50.47 -67.56
N ARG A 1021 37.39 49.62 -68.35
CA ARG A 1021 38.36 48.60 -67.89
C ARG A 1021 39.51 48.44 -68.91
N PRO A 1022 40.76 48.28 -68.45
CA PRO A 1022 41.65 47.22 -68.97
C PRO A 1022 42.50 46.59 -67.83
N ALA A 1023 43.16 45.44 -67.89
CA ALA A 1023 43.02 44.17 -68.61
C ALA A 1023 43.89 43.16 -67.80
N ASN A 1024 43.35 41.99 -67.44
CA ASN A 1024 44.06 40.70 -67.40
C ASN A 1024 43.12 39.57 -67.00
N GLY A 1025 43.09 38.53 -67.85
CA GLY A 1025 42.90 37.15 -67.42
C GLY A 1025 41.48 36.57 -67.50
N ALA A 1026 41.23 35.90 -68.63
CA ALA A 1026 40.39 34.71 -68.84
C ALA A 1026 38.86 34.86 -68.95
N ASP A 1027 38.39 34.33 -70.08
CA ASP A 1027 37.04 34.19 -70.59
C ASP A 1027 36.04 33.51 -69.64
N GLU A 1028 34.85 34.13 -69.56
CA GLU A 1028 33.48 33.59 -69.72
C GLU A 1028 33.24 32.09 -69.46
N ALA A 1029 32.21 31.59 -68.76
CA ALA A 1029 30.89 32.03 -68.25
C ALA A 1029 30.40 30.89 -67.28
N PRO A 1030 29.23 30.89 -66.60
CA PRO A 1030 28.09 31.82 -66.64
C PRO A 1030 27.63 32.37 -65.27
N LEU A 1031 26.91 33.50 -65.33
CA LEU A 1031 26.09 34.03 -64.26
C LEU A 1031 24.91 33.09 -63.96
N GLN A 1032 24.90 32.54 -62.75
CA GLN A 1032 23.68 32.06 -62.10
C GLN A 1032 23.43 32.91 -60.85
N THR A 1033 22.24 33.53 -60.84
CA THR A 1033 21.41 33.83 -59.66
C THR A 1033 22.03 34.69 -58.54
N ILE A 1034 21.53 35.92 -58.41
CA ILE A 1034 21.45 36.58 -57.10
C ILE A 1034 20.44 35.77 -56.29
N GLY A 1035 20.97 34.75 -55.61
CA GLY A 1035 20.26 34.04 -54.56
C GLY A 1035 20.14 34.95 -53.35
N THR A 1036 18.94 35.02 -52.80
CA THR A 1036 18.68 35.20 -51.37
C THR A 1036 19.80 34.62 -50.49
N PRO A 1037 20.09 35.20 -49.31
CA PRO A 1037 21.10 34.68 -48.40
C PRO A 1037 20.89 33.17 -48.17
N THR A 1038 21.80 32.35 -48.69
CA THR A 1038 21.73 30.89 -48.57
C THR A 1038 22.14 30.50 -47.17
N GLN A 1039 21.16 30.36 -46.28
CA GLN A 1039 21.33 29.59 -45.05
C GLN A 1039 21.36 28.11 -45.42
N LYS A 1040 22.42 27.39 -45.02
CA LYS A 1040 22.48 25.93 -45.09
C LYS A 1040 22.52 25.36 -43.69
N PHE A 1041 21.68 24.37 -43.43
CA PHE A 1041 21.65 23.62 -42.18
C PHE A 1041 22.34 22.28 -42.38
N ALA A 1042 23.22 21.92 -41.46
CA ALA A 1042 23.90 20.62 -41.43
C ALA A 1042 23.96 20.13 -39.99
N THR A 1043 23.67 18.85 -39.77
CA THR A 1043 23.85 18.20 -38.47
C THR A 1043 25.32 17.80 -38.34
N VAL A 1044 25.99 18.30 -37.31
CA VAL A 1044 27.42 18.07 -37.08
C VAL A 1044 27.61 17.34 -35.74
N THR A 1045 28.60 16.45 -35.66
CA THR A 1045 28.96 15.78 -34.39
C THR A 1045 29.75 16.72 -33.49
N PRO A 1046 29.84 16.45 -32.17
CA PRO A 1046 30.65 17.26 -31.26
C PRO A 1046 32.11 17.40 -31.69
N GLU A 1047 32.71 16.36 -32.30
CA GLU A 1047 34.09 16.45 -32.81
C GLU A 1047 34.23 17.47 -33.97
N ALA A 1048 33.25 17.53 -34.87
CA ALA A 1048 33.27 18.46 -36.00
C ALA A 1048 33.08 19.94 -35.58
N ILE A 1049 32.44 20.19 -34.44
CA ILE A 1049 32.35 21.54 -33.85
C ILE A 1049 33.72 21.98 -33.32
N GLN A 1050 34.49 21.04 -32.77
CA GLN A 1050 35.84 21.32 -32.30
C GLN A 1050 36.81 21.60 -33.46
N ASP A 1051 36.72 20.82 -34.55
CA ASP A 1051 37.46 21.10 -35.79
C ASP A 1051 37.10 22.48 -36.40
N LEU A 1052 35.83 22.91 -36.31
CA LEU A 1052 35.41 24.24 -36.75
C LEU A 1052 36.01 25.36 -35.87
N ALA A 1053 36.11 25.14 -34.56
CA ALA A 1053 36.71 26.09 -33.64
C ALA A 1053 38.22 26.25 -33.88
N ASP A 1054 38.92 25.14 -34.17
CA ASP A 1054 40.36 25.13 -34.45
C ASP A 1054 40.72 25.83 -35.78
N ASN A 1055 39.79 25.88 -36.75
CA ASN A 1055 39.97 26.53 -38.05
C ASN A 1055 39.27 27.90 -38.19
N MET A 1056 38.73 28.47 -37.10
CA MET A 1056 37.96 29.74 -37.12
C MET A 1056 38.77 30.94 -37.63
N GLY A 1057 40.09 30.92 -37.42
CA GLY A 1057 41.01 31.98 -37.86
C GLY A 1057 41.05 32.14 -39.38
N GLU A 1058 41.22 31.04 -40.13
CA GLU A 1058 41.22 31.06 -41.61
C GLU A 1058 39.85 31.47 -42.16
N LEU A 1059 38.77 31.07 -41.48
CA LEU A 1059 37.40 31.39 -41.87
C LEU A 1059 37.11 32.89 -41.77
N LEU A 1060 37.53 33.53 -40.67
CA LEU A 1060 37.36 34.97 -40.45
C LEU A 1060 38.23 35.81 -41.40
N GLU A 1061 39.41 35.31 -41.77
CA GLU A 1061 40.28 35.92 -42.76
C GLU A 1061 39.65 35.87 -44.16
N ALA A 1062 39.05 34.73 -44.52
CA ALA A 1062 38.35 34.55 -45.79
C ALA A 1062 37.06 35.37 -45.91
N THR A 1063 36.40 35.70 -44.79
CA THR A 1063 35.17 36.50 -44.75
C THR A 1063 35.39 37.96 -44.35
N ALA A 1064 36.64 38.43 -44.32
CA ALA A 1064 36.97 39.79 -43.89
C ALA A 1064 36.21 40.85 -44.71
N GLY A 1065 35.46 41.70 -44.01
CA GLY A 1065 34.62 42.75 -44.61
C GLY A 1065 33.13 42.39 -44.77
N TYR A 1066 32.71 41.17 -44.41
CA TYR A 1066 31.31 40.73 -44.37
C TYR A 1066 30.92 40.25 -42.95
N ASP A 1067 29.66 40.44 -42.55
CA ASP A 1067 29.16 40.05 -41.23
C ASP A 1067 28.79 38.55 -41.21
N LEU A 1068 29.70 37.71 -40.73
CA LEU A 1068 29.50 36.25 -40.64
C LEU A 1068 28.74 35.90 -39.36
N GLN A 1069 27.54 35.34 -39.50
CA GLN A 1069 26.69 34.92 -38.37
C GLN A 1069 26.48 33.40 -38.35
N PHE A 1070 26.68 32.78 -37.19
CA PHE A 1070 26.39 31.35 -36.94
C PHE A 1070 25.07 31.18 -36.20
N ARG A 1071 24.24 30.22 -36.62
CA ARG A 1071 23.03 29.80 -35.89
C ARG A 1071 23.18 28.34 -35.48
N LEU A 1072 23.28 28.08 -34.19
CA LEU A 1072 23.38 26.73 -33.62
C LEU A 1072 22.01 26.27 -33.14
N ASP A 1073 21.61 25.07 -33.55
CA ASP A 1073 20.43 24.37 -33.06
C ASP A 1073 20.89 23.07 -32.39
N MET A 1074 20.48 22.85 -31.14
CA MET A 1074 20.90 21.72 -30.31
C MET A 1074 19.67 20.90 -29.96
N SER A 1075 19.61 19.69 -30.51
CA SER A 1075 18.56 18.72 -30.23
C SER A 1075 19.17 17.39 -29.81
N PHE A 1076 18.40 16.62 -29.06
CA PHE A 1076 18.77 15.25 -28.75
C PHE A 1076 18.39 14.32 -29.91
N GLY A 1077 19.14 13.23 -30.11
CA GLY A 1077 18.88 12.28 -31.19
C GLY A 1077 17.45 11.70 -31.11
N GLU A 1078 16.80 11.52 -32.26
CA GLU A 1078 15.43 11.02 -32.33
C GLU A 1078 15.28 9.65 -31.64
N GLY A 1079 14.22 9.51 -30.83
CA GLY A 1079 13.81 8.24 -30.22
C GLY A 1079 14.31 7.97 -28.79
N GLN A 1080 14.91 8.95 -28.10
CA GLN A 1080 15.27 8.83 -26.68
C GLN A 1080 14.38 9.72 -25.79
N GLU A 1081 13.69 9.14 -24.80
CA GLU A 1081 13.09 9.90 -23.70
C GLU A 1081 14.19 10.39 -22.76
N ILE A 1082 14.39 11.70 -22.70
CA ILE A 1082 15.44 12.29 -21.88
C ILE A 1082 14.84 12.88 -20.62
N PRO A 1083 15.28 12.42 -19.43
CA PRO A 1083 14.77 12.91 -18.17
C PRO A 1083 14.92 14.43 -18.05
N THR A 1084 13.90 15.09 -17.50
CA THR A 1084 13.86 16.56 -17.36
C THR A 1084 15.06 17.10 -16.58
N GLU A 1085 15.59 16.34 -15.63
CA GLU A 1085 16.81 16.70 -14.87
C GLU A 1085 18.06 16.80 -15.75
N VAL A 1086 18.18 15.96 -16.78
CA VAL A 1086 19.29 16.02 -17.75
C VAL A 1086 19.12 17.23 -18.66
N LYS A 1087 17.89 17.49 -19.11
CA LYS A 1087 17.53 18.67 -19.93
C LYS A 1087 17.78 19.98 -19.20
N ASP A 1088 17.41 20.07 -17.92
CA ASP A 1088 17.62 21.24 -17.09
C ASP A 1088 19.11 21.46 -16.78
N ARG A 1089 19.87 20.39 -16.58
CA ARG A 1089 21.32 20.48 -16.38
C ARG A 1089 22.04 20.96 -17.65
N VAL A 1090 21.66 20.45 -18.83
CA VAL A 1090 22.20 20.90 -20.12
C VAL A 1090 21.84 22.37 -20.37
N ASN A 1091 20.58 22.76 -20.17
CA ASN A 1091 20.12 24.14 -20.34
C ASN A 1091 20.76 25.13 -19.35
N ASN A 1092 21.19 24.67 -18.17
CA ASN A 1092 21.94 25.51 -17.23
C ASN A 1092 23.41 25.71 -17.65
N ILE A 1093 24.05 24.72 -18.28
CA ILE A 1093 25.41 24.88 -18.84
C ILE A 1093 25.37 25.82 -20.06
N LEU A 1094 24.37 25.68 -20.93
CA LEU A 1094 24.24 26.51 -22.15
C LEU A 1094 23.99 27.99 -21.86
N LYS A 1095 23.33 28.32 -20.74
CA LYS A 1095 23.14 29.70 -20.26
C LYS A 1095 24.44 30.44 -19.97
N GLU A 1096 25.55 29.74 -19.70
CA GLU A 1096 26.86 30.38 -19.51
C GLU A 1096 27.44 30.94 -20.82
N PHE A 1097 26.97 30.44 -21.98
CA PHE A 1097 27.44 30.84 -23.31
C PHE A 1097 26.49 31.82 -24.02
N SER A 1098 25.17 31.58 -23.99
CA SER A 1098 24.15 32.52 -24.48
C SER A 1098 22.77 32.17 -23.93
N ASN A 1099 21.98 33.18 -23.56
CA ASN A 1099 20.63 32.99 -23.02
C ASN A 1099 19.60 32.48 -24.03
N ASP A 1100 19.94 32.60 -25.33
CA ASP A 1100 19.08 32.28 -26.46
C ASP A 1100 19.29 30.84 -26.98
N ILE A 1101 20.29 30.11 -26.45
CA ILE A 1101 20.56 28.71 -26.81
C ILE A 1101 19.94 27.79 -25.74
N ARG A 1102 18.92 27.01 -26.13
CA ARG A 1102 18.25 26.05 -25.26
C ARG A 1102 17.85 24.81 -26.04
N VAL A 1103 18.04 23.64 -25.41
CA VAL A 1103 17.56 22.37 -25.95
C VAL A 1103 16.07 22.25 -25.64
N THR A 1104 15.26 22.13 -26.69
CA THR A 1104 13.79 22.06 -26.61
C THR A 1104 13.24 20.69 -26.28
#